data_AF-A0A498KG19-F1
#
_entry.id   AF-A0A498KG19-F1
#
_cell.length_a   1.000
_cell.length_b   1.000
_cell.length_c   1.000
_cell.angle_alpha   90.00
_cell.angle_beta   90.00
_cell.angle_gamma   90.00
#
_symmetry.space_group_name_H-M   'P 1'
#
loop_
_entity.id
_entity.type
_entity.pdbx_description
1 polymer ?
#
loop_
_entity_poly.entity_id
_entity_poly.type
_entity_poly.pdbx_seq_one_letter_code
_entity_poly.pdbx_strand_id
1 'polypeptide(L)'
;MPSPGQILNSLVSGLALSFKSHLVGFALAYASVLTLHKFSSYSSALRKIRKAPSVKVSGLRSNPALDQSDQSDAKLVVVRGIVEAKSAFDRKWNSFKSGVLVQNTLLFQRTQSVGVLDDVKILPLGKEISAVGLYSFKNGVPVVRPCKDLPYFLSEMSKDQMVADLILRTKILFWSGIVLGSISIGVLGHSVARNWNRWKVLICKYLFPQQGQRQQSDPANARPESNAETQAEVRVDAADDVPMHQLCVVCHTNNQVLDGDFNLTTRRVSGNVVVPVDPETKMVSFKREPGGANAEVSEAYVDDFFTNKQTVERQSPNPVLPLLRLYQYESSDSSSRTPNQHPGSHSLYSMLSSEPSNKCTSFEPREDRHSMGYQKAMAVLQWIALILSFLAAIQGVVDGYSVDIGVNYGLLGDDLPKPREVVNLFKAYGIGKVRLFNPDPDVLWALRGQDIDVMVGVPNENLKALAENQGAVNNWFDNNIEPYLNDVNIYFITVGNEVIPGPLGNSVWQVMQYLQNILDERSYRGIKISTVLPGTALKTSFPPSKGEFNGQSSGVMTSICGFLLFRGSPLLINVYPYFAYASNPTKAPLQYALFNSSTPVQDGNLSYYNLFDATVDAFISAMERVGGAGVEVAVTESGWPSAGNGIFTSPELAGTYNRNFMKHVNSPKGTPKRPGHYIEGFIFALFNENQKPAGVEQNFGLFYPTMKPVYTVLYYKALSSDQKVMAVSQWIAFILSFLATIYNHNIEIVEAKMTFDIGVNYGTLGDNLPSHEDMVQLFKDNHINKMRLFNPNPEVLKALMGQGISIVLGIPNEDLASLSESQEAVDQWFAVNVQPYIDDIEFNYIAVGNEVIPGELGSYVWQVMQYLQHTIDEYHYQSLKVTTVLPATALGVSYPPSAGQFSGEAAGIMASICPFLNYQGSPLMINVYPYFAYASKASDIPLDYAQFTATKPWLQDGNLSYYNLFDATVDAFFSAIEKSGGPDVAVVVSESGWPSAGNGDFTDTELAGTYVRNFVRHITSNVGTPKRPGAYIEGFVFAMFNENQKPSEEEQNFGIFYPNKKPVYPVF
;
A
#
# COMPACT_ATOMS: atom_id res chain seq x y z
N MET A 1 46.75 40.32 7.59
CA MET A 1 45.51 40.25 6.78
C MET A 1 45.68 39.13 5.77
N PRO A 2 44.65 38.31 5.48
CA PRO A 2 44.69 37.32 4.40
C PRO A 2 44.90 37.98 3.03
N SER A 3 45.44 37.24 2.05
CA SER A 3 45.64 37.78 0.70
C SER A 3 44.32 37.83 -0.10
N PRO A 4 44.20 38.66 -1.16
CA PRO A 4 43.00 38.71 -1.99
C PRO A 4 42.61 37.36 -2.59
N GLY A 5 43.59 36.49 -2.91
CA GLY A 5 43.34 35.13 -3.39
C GLY A 5 42.75 34.20 -2.34
N GLN A 6 43.12 34.36 -1.06
CA GLN A 6 42.48 33.61 0.03
C GLN A 6 41.04 34.08 0.28
N ILE A 7 40.78 35.39 0.17
CA ILE A 7 39.43 35.96 0.28
C ILE A 7 38.55 35.51 -0.89
N LEU A 8 39.09 35.47 -2.11
CA LEU A 8 38.37 34.96 -3.27
C LEU A 8 38.08 33.46 -3.13
N ASN A 9 39.06 32.66 -2.68
CA ASN A 9 38.85 31.23 -2.46
C ASN A 9 37.86 30.93 -1.32
N SER A 10 37.82 31.73 -0.24
CA SER A 10 36.82 31.57 0.83
C SER A 10 35.43 32.04 0.41
N LEU A 11 35.31 33.04 -0.47
CA LEU A 11 34.05 33.40 -1.12
C LEU A 11 33.58 32.32 -2.09
N VAL A 12 34.47 31.74 -2.89
CA VAL A 12 34.12 30.68 -3.85
C VAL A 12 33.78 29.36 -3.13
N SER A 13 34.49 28.98 -2.07
CA SER A 13 34.13 27.79 -1.27
C SER A 13 32.86 28.01 -0.44
N GLY A 14 32.67 29.20 0.14
CA GLY A 14 31.44 29.58 0.83
C GLY A 14 30.23 29.62 -0.11
N LEU A 15 30.40 30.06 -1.36
CA LEU A 15 29.37 29.95 -2.40
C LEU A 15 29.12 28.49 -2.79
N ALA A 16 30.16 27.69 -3.05
CA ALA A 16 30.01 26.28 -3.43
C ALA A 16 29.26 25.45 -2.38
N LEU A 17 29.56 25.65 -1.09
CA LEU A 17 28.87 24.99 0.02
C LEU A 17 27.41 25.47 0.21
N SER A 18 27.08 26.69 -0.20
CA SER A 18 25.71 27.24 -0.12
C SER A 18 24.79 26.81 -1.27
N PHE A 19 25.26 26.04 -2.26
CA PHE A 19 24.55 25.85 -3.52
C PHE A 19 23.90 24.48 -3.75
N LYS A 20 24.01 23.50 -2.84
CA LYS A 20 23.43 22.14 -3.02
C LYS A 20 21.92 22.18 -3.34
N SER A 21 21.12 22.90 -2.54
CA SER A 21 19.68 23.10 -2.76
C SER A 21 19.37 23.79 -4.09
N HIS A 22 20.09 24.87 -4.41
CA HIS A 22 19.91 25.62 -5.65
C HIS A 22 20.26 24.77 -6.89
N LEU A 23 21.32 23.98 -6.84
CA LEU A 23 21.72 23.07 -7.92
C LEU A 23 20.67 21.99 -8.16
N VAL A 24 20.12 21.37 -7.11
CA VAL A 24 18.98 20.44 -7.24
C VAL A 24 17.75 21.15 -7.82
N GLY A 25 17.39 22.34 -7.31
CA GLY A 25 16.28 23.14 -7.82
C GLY A 25 16.42 23.50 -9.30
N PHE A 26 17.61 23.88 -9.76
CA PHE A 26 17.88 24.18 -11.17
C PHE A 26 18.01 22.91 -12.04
N ALA A 27 18.54 21.81 -11.51
CA ALA A 27 18.58 20.53 -12.21
C ALA A 27 17.16 19.98 -12.44
N LEU A 28 16.27 20.11 -11.46
CA LEU A 28 14.85 19.77 -11.57
C LEU A 28 14.11 20.72 -12.53
N ALA A 29 14.43 22.01 -12.54
CA ALA A 29 13.91 22.96 -13.55
C ALA A 29 14.33 22.53 -14.97
N TYR A 30 15.61 22.21 -15.15
CA TYR A 30 16.17 21.79 -16.43
C TYR A 30 15.60 20.45 -16.89
N ALA A 31 15.45 19.48 -15.98
CA ALA A 31 14.80 18.20 -16.23
C ALA A 31 13.31 18.38 -16.59
N SER A 32 12.59 19.27 -15.91
CA SER A 32 11.21 19.65 -16.26
C SER A 32 11.15 20.25 -17.66
N VAL A 33 12.01 21.22 -18.00
CA VAL A 33 12.06 21.84 -19.34
C VAL A 33 12.40 20.83 -20.43
N LEU A 34 13.39 19.94 -20.23
CA LEU A 34 13.69 18.84 -21.16
C LEU A 34 12.52 17.87 -21.32
N THR A 35 11.79 17.61 -20.24
CA THR A 35 10.63 16.71 -20.23
C THR A 35 9.41 17.34 -20.92
N LEU A 36 9.19 18.65 -20.74
CA LEU A 36 8.19 19.43 -21.48
C LEU A 36 8.54 19.56 -22.97
N HIS A 37 9.84 19.66 -23.31
CA HIS A 37 10.30 19.62 -24.70
C HIS A 37 10.05 18.25 -25.34
N LYS A 38 10.33 17.15 -24.63
CA LYS A 38 9.96 15.79 -25.04
C LYS A 38 8.43 15.63 -25.18
N PHE A 39 7.64 16.12 -24.22
CA PHE A 39 6.18 16.15 -24.30
C PHE A 39 5.67 16.88 -25.55
N SER A 40 6.25 18.03 -25.90
CA SER A 40 5.92 18.80 -27.11
C SER A 40 6.23 18.00 -28.39
N SER A 41 7.43 17.38 -28.44
CA SER A 41 7.83 16.50 -29.54
C SER A 41 6.90 15.30 -29.72
N TYR A 42 6.60 14.56 -28.64
CA TYR A 42 5.69 13.42 -28.67
C TYR A 42 4.24 13.82 -28.97
N SER A 43 3.77 14.98 -28.49
CA SER A 43 2.47 15.56 -28.86
C SER A 43 2.40 15.94 -30.34
N SER A 44 3.50 16.43 -30.92
CA SER A 44 3.63 16.72 -32.34
C SER A 44 3.61 15.42 -33.17
N ALA A 45 4.37 14.41 -32.75
CA ALA A 45 4.38 13.08 -33.37
C ALA A 45 3.00 12.41 -33.34
N LEU A 46 2.31 12.44 -32.19
CA LEU A 46 0.93 11.96 -32.04
C LEU A 46 -0.02 12.68 -33.00
N ARG A 47 0.05 14.01 -33.08
CA ARG A 47 -0.78 14.83 -33.99
C ARG A 47 -0.51 14.49 -35.47
N LYS A 48 0.76 14.27 -35.83
CA LYS A 48 1.22 13.90 -37.17
C LYS A 48 0.75 12.49 -37.56
N ILE A 49 1.02 11.47 -36.74
CA ILE A 49 0.63 10.07 -36.99
C ILE A 49 -0.89 9.91 -37.01
N ARG A 50 -1.64 10.59 -36.12
CA ARG A 50 -3.11 10.55 -36.12
C ARG A 50 -3.69 11.04 -37.46
N LYS A 51 -3.12 12.11 -38.03
CA LYS A 51 -3.50 12.68 -39.34
C LYS A 51 -2.96 11.90 -40.56
N ALA A 52 -1.85 11.16 -40.43
CA ALA A 52 -1.26 10.41 -41.54
C ALA A 52 -2.24 9.32 -42.05
N PRO A 53 -2.48 9.19 -43.37
CA PRO A 53 -3.27 8.09 -43.91
C PRO A 53 -2.57 6.75 -43.69
N SER A 54 -3.37 5.72 -43.39
CA SER A 54 -2.93 4.32 -43.31
C SER A 54 -3.21 3.63 -44.64
N VAL A 55 -2.19 3.03 -45.27
CA VAL A 55 -2.26 2.50 -46.64
C VAL A 55 -1.62 1.10 -46.69
N LYS A 56 -2.26 0.14 -47.36
CA LYS A 56 -1.63 -1.15 -47.69
C LYS A 56 -0.65 -0.96 -48.84
N VAL A 57 0.42 -1.76 -48.91
CA VAL A 57 1.46 -1.68 -49.97
C VAL A 57 0.87 -1.65 -51.40
N SER A 58 -0.21 -2.41 -51.65
CA SER A 58 -0.91 -2.42 -52.94
C SER A 58 -1.57 -1.09 -53.32
N GLY A 59 -2.01 -0.28 -52.34
CA GLY A 59 -2.71 0.99 -52.56
C GLY A 59 -1.80 2.20 -52.83
N LEU A 60 -0.47 2.04 -52.74
CA LEU A 60 0.49 3.15 -52.91
C LEU A 60 0.48 3.77 -54.32
N ARG A 61 0.03 3.03 -55.34
CA ARG A 61 0.00 3.47 -56.75
C ARG A 61 -1.41 3.76 -57.29
N SER A 62 -2.44 3.77 -56.43
CA SER A 62 -3.85 3.83 -56.84
C SER A 62 -4.72 4.67 -55.90
N ASN A 63 -4.12 5.57 -55.12
CA ASN A 63 -4.83 6.39 -54.14
C ASN A 63 -4.79 7.87 -54.56
N PRO A 64 -5.91 8.46 -55.02
CA PRO A 64 -5.94 9.84 -55.52
C PRO A 64 -5.43 10.89 -54.53
N ALA A 65 -5.51 10.64 -53.22
CA ALA A 65 -5.00 11.56 -52.19
C ALA A 65 -3.46 11.70 -52.20
N LEU A 66 -2.75 10.77 -52.84
CA LEU A 66 -1.28 10.77 -52.96
C LEU A 66 -0.78 11.34 -54.29
N ASP A 67 -1.58 11.34 -55.35
CA ASP A 67 -1.14 11.81 -56.69
C ASP A 67 -1.12 13.34 -56.85
N GLN A 68 -1.89 14.08 -56.04
CA GLN A 68 -1.89 15.55 -56.05
C GLN A 68 -0.87 16.13 -55.06
N SER A 69 0.39 16.19 -55.45
CA SER A 69 1.41 17.05 -54.82
C SER A 69 2.58 17.28 -55.76
N ASP A 70 2.83 18.54 -56.10
CA ASP A 70 4.08 19.01 -56.69
C ASP A 70 5.28 18.69 -55.77
N GLN A 71 6.49 18.76 -56.33
CA GLN A 71 7.68 18.12 -55.78
C GLN A 71 8.24 18.72 -54.46
N SER A 72 7.55 19.68 -53.83
CA SER A 72 7.97 20.36 -52.60
C SER A 72 7.55 19.63 -51.31
N ASP A 73 6.32 19.15 -51.19
CA ASP A 73 5.72 18.74 -49.91
C ASP A 73 5.54 17.22 -49.76
N ALA A 74 6.52 16.58 -49.13
CA ALA A 74 6.47 15.14 -48.83
C ALA A 74 5.44 14.82 -47.73
N LYS A 75 4.28 14.27 -48.11
CA LYS A 75 3.20 13.86 -47.18
C LYS A 75 3.65 12.71 -46.27
N LEU A 76 3.32 12.77 -44.98
CA LEU A 76 3.56 11.69 -44.02
C LEU A 76 2.52 10.57 -44.20
N VAL A 77 2.97 9.30 -44.24
CA VAL A 77 2.11 8.11 -44.38
C VAL A 77 2.44 7.04 -43.35
N VAL A 78 1.49 6.14 -43.09
CA VAL A 78 1.69 4.85 -42.42
C VAL A 78 1.40 3.74 -43.43
N VAL A 79 2.40 2.92 -43.75
CA VAL A 79 2.29 1.81 -44.72
C VAL A 79 2.42 0.50 -43.99
N ARG A 80 1.43 -0.39 -44.10
CA ARG A 80 1.44 -1.71 -43.44
C ARG A 80 1.50 -2.84 -44.48
N GLY A 81 2.35 -3.84 -44.23
CA GLY A 81 2.56 -4.98 -45.12
C GLY A 81 3.42 -6.09 -44.49
N ILE A 82 3.49 -7.23 -45.16
CA ILE A 82 4.23 -8.42 -44.69
C ILE A 82 5.70 -8.36 -45.15
N VAL A 83 6.61 -8.82 -44.29
CA VAL A 83 8.03 -9.00 -44.64
C VAL A 83 8.23 -10.36 -45.29
N GLU A 84 8.67 -10.35 -46.55
CA GLU A 84 8.88 -11.57 -47.35
C GLU A 84 10.38 -11.75 -47.67
N ALA A 85 10.83 -13.00 -47.80
CA ALA A 85 12.22 -13.32 -48.10
C ALA A 85 12.53 -13.02 -49.59
N LYS A 86 13.61 -12.28 -49.85
CA LYS A 86 14.01 -11.90 -51.21
C LYS A 86 14.49 -13.13 -52.00
N SER A 87 13.67 -13.62 -52.92
CA SER A 87 14.07 -14.63 -53.90
C SER A 87 15.07 -14.06 -54.92
N ALA A 88 16.03 -14.87 -55.33
CA ALA A 88 17.17 -14.44 -56.15
C ALA A 88 16.87 -14.51 -57.66
N PHE A 89 16.00 -13.62 -58.18
CA PHE A 89 15.68 -13.61 -59.61
C PHE A 89 15.41 -12.19 -60.19
N ASP A 90 16.49 -11.47 -60.54
CA ASP A 90 16.61 -10.85 -61.88
C ASP A 90 18.08 -10.46 -62.19
N ARG A 91 18.50 -10.56 -63.45
CA ARG A 91 19.86 -10.28 -63.94
C ARG A 91 19.93 -8.97 -64.77
N LYS A 92 19.51 -7.82 -64.21
CA LYS A 92 19.72 -6.51 -64.88
C LYS A 92 19.60 -5.28 -63.95
N TRP A 93 20.69 -4.88 -63.29
CA TRP A 93 20.80 -3.58 -62.60
C TRP A 93 22.18 -2.88 -62.75
N ASN A 94 22.86 -3.09 -63.88
CA ASN A 94 24.17 -2.50 -64.18
C ASN A 94 24.08 -1.03 -64.66
N SER A 95 23.51 -0.11 -63.87
CA SER A 95 23.58 1.34 -64.18
C SER A 95 23.32 2.30 -63.01
N PHE A 96 24.10 2.24 -61.94
CA PHE A 96 24.41 3.44 -61.14
C PHE A 96 25.88 3.42 -60.72
N LYS A 97 26.57 4.56 -60.85
CA LYS A 97 28.02 4.67 -60.62
C LYS A 97 28.36 4.75 -59.13
N SER A 98 29.55 4.28 -58.79
CA SER A 98 30.15 4.32 -57.45
C SER A 98 30.35 5.74 -56.93
N GLY A 99 30.19 5.92 -55.62
CA GLY A 99 30.55 7.14 -54.90
C GLY A 99 29.39 7.80 -54.15
N VAL A 100 29.37 7.63 -52.82
CA VAL A 100 28.51 8.31 -51.84
C VAL A 100 26.99 8.17 -52.04
N LEU A 101 26.33 7.43 -51.15
CA LEU A 101 24.99 7.79 -50.68
C LEU A 101 24.67 7.13 -49.33
N VAL A 102 24.23 7.95 -48.39
CA VAL A 102 23.78 7.54 -47.04
C VAL A 102 22.25 7.32 -47.06
N GLN A 103 21.73 6.67 -46.02
CA GLN A 103 20.47 7.05 -45.32
C GLN A 103 19.22 6.18 -45.57
N ASN A 104 18.81 5.51 -44.48
CA ASN A 104 17.45 5.14 -44.06
C ASN A 104 16.34 5.47 -45.09
N THR A 105 16.02 4.53 -45.98
CA THR A 105 14.99 4.67 -47.02
C THR A 105 14.40 3.29 -47.34
N LEU A 106 13.07 3.18 -47.47
CA LEU A 106 12.39 1.94 -47.88
C LEU A 106 11.79 2.05 -49.30
N LEU A 107 11.96 1.00 -50.09
CA LEU A 107 11.51 0.90 -51.49
C LEU A 107 10.43 -0.18 -51.66
N PHE A 108 9.40 0.10 -52.46
CA PHE A 108 8.31 -0.83 -52.78
C PHE A 108 8.22 -1.09 -54.30
N GLN A 109 8.55 -2.30 -54.75
CA GLN A 109 8.45 -2.69 -56.16
C GLN A 109 7.01 -3.08 -56.57
N ARG A 110 6.79 -3.34 -57.87
CA ARG A 110 5.51 -3.89 -58.35
C ARG A 110 5.35 -5.31 -57.79
N THR A 111 4.14 -5.63 -57.31
CA THR A 111 3.73 -6.91 -56.70
C THR A 111 4.62 -7.41 -55.55
N GLN A 112 4.15 -7.18 -54.32
CA GLN A 112 4.59 -7.80 -53.05
C GLN A 112 6.12 -7.97 -52.84
N SER A 113 6.72 -6.99 -52.16
CA SER A 113 7.88 -7.18 -51.26
C SER A 113 8.32 -5.83 -50.66
N VAL A 114 9.00 -5.87 -49.51
CA VAL A 114 9.58 -4.69 -48.83
C VAL A 114 11.11 -4.75 -48.92
N GLY A 115 11.74 -3.76 -49.56
CA GLY A 115 13.16 -3.81 -49.90
C GLY A 115 14.09 -3.05 -48.95
N VAL A 116 14.82 -3.82 -48.13
CA VAL A 116 16.17 -3.63 -47.53
C VAL A 116 16.60 -2.25 -47.01
N LEU A 117 17.14 -2.25 -45.79
CA LEU A 117 18.14 -1.30 -45.30
C LEU A 117 19.28 -2.04 -44.63
N ASP A 118 20.52 -1.68 -44.98
CA ASP A 118 21.72 -2.15 -44.29
C ASP A 118 21.94 -1.32 -43.02
N ASP A 119 21.39 -1.77 -41.89
CA ASP A 119 22.13 -1.90 -40.62
C ASP A 119 21.25 -2.51 -39.51
N VAL A 120 21.73 -3.65 -38.99
CA VAL A 120 21.34 -4.37 -37.75
C VAL A 120 19.93 -4.08 -37.16
N LYS A 121 18.88 -4.40 -37.91
CA LYS A 121 17.58 -4.75 -37.32
C LYS A 121 16.89 -5.86 -38.11
N ILE A 122 17.11 -7.11 -37.69
CA ILE A 122 16.55 -8.31 -38.32
C ILE A 122 15.02 -8.24 -38.19
N LEU A 123 14.33 -8.02 -39.32
CA LEU A 123 12.87 -8.06 -39.37
C LEU A 123 12.42 -9.51 -39.54
N PRO A 124 11.56 -10.06 -38.66
CA PRO A 124 11.11 -11.44 -38.75
C PRO A 124 10.25 -11.65 -40.01
N LEU A 125 10.67 -12.63 -40.83
CA LEU A 125 9.97 -13.05 -42.04
C LEU A 125 8.55 -13.53 -41.70
N GLY A 126 7.59 -13.23 -42.58
CA GLY A 126 6.18 -13.57 -42.41
C GLY A 126 5.40 -12.66 -41.44
N LYS A 127 6.06 -11.83 -40.62
CA LYS A 127 5.35 -10.82 -39.81
C LYS A 127 4.87 -9.64 -40.65
N GLU A 128 3.78 -9.03 -40.19
CA GLU A 128 3.27 -7.76 -40.69
C GLU A 128 3.89 -6.58 -39.92
N ILE A 129 4.40 -5.59 -40.63
CA ILE A 129 5.14 -4.45 -40.07
C ILE A 129 4.59 -3.13 -40.65
N SER A 130 4.56 -2.10 -39.81
CA SER A 130 4.21 -0.73 -40.19
C SER A 130 5.48 0.10 -40.43
N ALA A 131 5.63 0.60 -41.66
CA ALA A 131 6.58 1.64 -42.01
C ALA A 131 5.92 3.03 -41.88
N VAL A 132 6.56 3.96 -41.18
CA VAL A 132 6.01 5.31 -40.89
C VAL A 132 6.99 6.36 -41.36
N GLY A 133 6.58 7.23 -42.28
CA GLY A 133 7.52 8.18 -42.86
C GLY A 133 7.00 9.06 -43.98
N LEU A 134 7.88 9.91 -44.48
CA LEU A 134 7.62 10.85 -45.57
C LEU A 134 7.59 10.10 -46.90
N TYR A 135 6.46 10.19 -47.59
CA TYR A 135 6.21 9.59 -48.89
C TYR A 135 6.80 10.42 -50.02
N SER A 136 7.37 9.75 -51.02
CA SER A 136 7.86 10.38 -52.25
C SER A 136 8.07 9.34 -53.36
N PHE A 137 8.10 9.76 -54.62
CA PHE A 137 8.53 8.91 -55.73
C PHE A 137 10.01 9.15 -56.07
N LYS A 138 10.74 8.07 -56.38
CA LYS A 138 12.08 8.13 -56.98
C LYS A 138 12.11 7.17 -58.16
N ASN A 139 12.40 7.67 -59.36
CA ASN A 139 12.45 6.90 -60.62
C ASN A 139 11.20 6.00 -60.86
N GLY A 140 10.00 6.51 -60.56
CA GLY A 140 8.74 5.75 -60.71
C GLY A 140 8.49 4.65 -59.66
N VAL A 141 9.33 4.57 -58.63
CA VAL A 141 9.18 3.69 -57.45
C VAL A 141 8.66 4.52 -56.27
N PRO A 142 7.61 4.10 -55.56
CA PRO A 142 7.17 4.74 -54.31
C PRO A 142 8.15 4.42 -53.17
N VAL A 143 8.44 5.44 -52.37
CA VAL A 143 9.52 5.47 -51.37
C VAL A 143 9.02 6.07 -50.06
N VAL A 144 9.36 5.44 -48.93
CA VAL A 144 9.10 5.99 -47.58
C VAL A 144 10.43 6.24 -46.87
N ARG A 145 10.64 7.48 -46.41
CA ARG A 145 11.83 7.93 -45.66
C ARG A 145 11.46 8.29 -44.22
N PRO A 146 12.31 8.07 -43.21
CA PRO A 146 11.99 8.41 -41.83
C PRO A 146 11.73 9.91 -41.67
N CYS A 147 10.74 10.25 -40.85
CA CYS A 147 10.54 11.63 -40.41
C CYS A 147 11.32 11.84 -39.11
N LYS A 148 12.23 12.82 -39.06
CA LYS A 148 13.02 13.14 -37.85
C LYS A 148 12.16 13.52 -36.64
N ASP A 149 10.92 13.94 -36.88
CA ASP A 149 9.96 14.35 -35.85
C ASP A 149 9.16 13.19 -35.24
N LEU A 150 9.44 11.94 -35.62
CA LEU A 150 8.71 10.76 -35.17
C LEU A 150 9.64 9.73 -34.50
N PRO A 151 9.24 9.12 -33.37
CA PRO A 151 9.97 8.01 -32.76
C PRO A 151 9.82 6.68 -33.52
N TYR A 152 9.02 6.64 -34.59
CA TYR A 152 8.74 5.44 -35.39
C TYR A 152 9.14 5.62 -36.86
N PHE A 153 9.86 4.63 -37.37
CA PHE A 153 10.11 4.42 -38.79
C PHE A 153 9.73 3.01 -39.24
N LEU A 154 10.12 1.99 -38.47
CA LEU A 154 9.68 0.60 -38.62
C LEU A 154 9.26 0.04 -37.24
N SER A 155 8.05 -0.53 -37.16
CA SER A 155 7.52 -1.12 -35.93
C SER A 155 6.48 -2.21 -36.25
N GLU A 156 6.41 -3.25 -35.42
CA GLU A 156 5.34 -4.27 -35.50
C GLU A 156 3.96 -3.73 -35.05
N MET A 157 3.94 -2.57 -34.40
CA MET A 157 2.69 -1.91 -33.98
C MET A 157 1.82 -1.48 -35.17
N SER A 158 0.50 -1.55 -35.00
CA SER A 158 -0.47 -0.84 -35.84
C SER A 158 -0.38 0.68 -35.67
N LYS A 159 -1.00 1.43 -36.59
CA LYS A 159 -1.21 2.88 -36.41
C LYS A 159 -1.87 3.18 -35.06
N ASP A 160 -2.86 2.39 -34.67
CA ASP A 160 -3.67 2.62 -33.47
C ASP A 160 -2.91 2.26 -32.19
N GLN A 161 -2.07 1.21 -32.24
CA GLN A 161 -1.13 0.87 -31.16
C GLN A 161 -0.05 1.96 -30.99
N MET A 162 0.49 2.51 -32.08
CA MET A 162 1.39 3.68 -31.99
C MET A 162 0.67 4.91 -31.44
N VAL A 163 -0.59 5.14 -31.80
CA VAL A 163 -1.39 6.23 -31.23
C VAL A 163 -1.64 6.02 -29.73
N ALA A 164 -1.90 4.78 -29.28
CA ALA A 164 -2.08 4.43 -27.88
C ALA A 164 -0.79 4.62 -27.06
N ASP A 165 0.34 4.10 -27.54
CA ASP A 165 1.67 4.32 -26.93
C ASP A 165 1.98 5.82 -26.83
N LEU A 166 1.82 6.56 -27.93
CA LEU A 166 2.11 8.00 -27.93
C LEU A 166 1.20 8.77 -26.98
N ILE A 167 -0.06 8.37 -26.81
CA ILE A 167 -0.96 8.93 -25.78
C ILE A 167 -0.44 8.62 -24.37
N LEU A 168 0.01 7.38 -24.10
CA LEU A 168 0.58 6.98 -22.82
C LEU A 168 1.86 7.76 -22.49
N ARG A 169 2.84 7.77 -23.39
CA ARG A 169 4.10 8.53 -23.22
C ARG A 169 3.86 10.02 -23.08
N THR A 170 2.91 10.58 -23.85
CA THR A 170 2.53 12.00 -23.74
C THR A 170 1.93 12.31 -22.37
N LYS A 171 1.07 11.44 -21.80
CA LYS A 171 0.57 11.60 -20.42
C LYS A 171 1.69 11.55 -19.39
N ILE A 172 2.60 10.57 -19.49
CA ILE A 172 3.71 10.38 -18.54
C ILE A 172 4.64 11.61 -18.57
N LEU A 173 5.05 12.06 -19.76
CA LEU A 173 5.92 13.24 -19.93
C LEU A 173 5.22 14.53 -19.46
N PHE A 174 3.91 14.67 -19.65
CA PHE A 174 3.17 15.82 -19.14
C PHE A 174 3.20 15.90 -17.61
N TRP A 175 2.83 14.82 -16.93
CA TRP A 175 2.76 14.80 -15.46
C TRP A 175 4.14 14.84 -14.80
N SER A 176 5.13 14.10 -15.31
CA SER A 176 6.51 14.19 -14.81
C SER A 176 7.11 15.58 -15.03
N GLY A 177 6.83 16.24 -16.16
CA GLY A 177 7.23 17.63 -16.40
C GLY A 177 6.65 18.60 -15.37
N ILE A 178 5.36 18.46 -15.04
CA ILE A 178 4.68 19.25 -14.00
C ILE A 178 5.27 18.97 -12.60
N VAL A 179 5.39 17.70 -12.20
CA VAL A 179 5.90 17.32 -10.87
C VAL A 179 7.33 17.84 -10.65
N LEU A 180 8.24 17.62 -11.61
CA LEU A 180 9.61 18.14 -11.54
C LEU A 180 9.64 19.68 -11.48
N GLY A 181 8.72 20.36 -12.18
CA GLY A 181 8.59 21.82 -12.17
C GLY A 181 8.09 22.35 -10.82
N SER A 182 7.06 21.72 -10.24
CA SER A 182 6.52 22.10 -8.93
C SER A 182 7.53 21.88 -7.80
N ILE A 183 8.24 20.74 -7.81
CA ILE A 183 9.31 20.48 -6.83
C ILE A 183 10.46 21.49 -7.01
N SER A 184 10.86 21.79 -8.24
CA SER A 184 11.87 22.83 -8.53
C SER A 184 11.48 24.20 -7.97
N ILE A 185 10.23 24.64 -8.20
CA ILE A 185 9.71 25.91 -7.65
C ILE A 185 9.70 25.90 -6.12
N GLY A 186 9.31 24.79 -5.49
CA GLY A 186 9.37 24.62 -4.03
C GLY A 186 10.79 24.72 -3.48
N VAL A 187 11.74 23.99 -4.06
CA VAL A 187 13.16 23.97 -3.64
C VAL A 187 13.83 25.34 -3.86
N LEU A 188 13.62 25.97 -5.02
CA LEU A 188 14.16 27.30 -5.31
C LEU A 188 13.52 28.37 -4.42
N GLY A 189 12.20 28.31 -4.20
CA GLY A 189 11.46 29.21 -3.32
C GLY A 189 11.90 29.11 -1.86
N HIS A 190 12.03 27.90 -1.32
CA HIS A 190 12.57 27.66 0.02
C HIS A 190 14.01 28.20 0.14
N SER A 191 14.87 27.95 -0.86
CA SER A 191 16.26 28.39 -0.82
C SER A 191 16.42 29.92 -0.94
N VAL A 192 15.49 30.61 -1.62
CA VAL A 192 15.38 32.08 -1.60
C VAL A 192 14.89 32.57 -0.23
N ALA A 193 13.83 31.96 0.32
CA ALA A 193 13.28 32.34 1.63
C ALA A 193 14.30 32.16 2.77
N ARG A 194 15.01 31.03 2.82
CA ARG A 194 16.07 30.73 3.81
C ARG A 194 17.21 31.74 3.78
N ASN A 195 17.52 32.30 2.61
CA ASN A 195 18.55 33.34 2.44
C ASN A 195 18.01 34.79 2.57
N TRP A 196 16.69 35.00 2.58
CA TRP A 196 16.05 36.33 2.63
C TRP A 196 16.47 37.16 3.85
N ASN A 197 16.53 36.54 5.03
CA ASN A 197 16.96 37.25 6.26
C ASN A 197 18.47 37.56 6.26
N ARG A 198 19.31 36.70 5.66
CA ARG A 198 20.74 37.00 5.43
C ARG A 198 20.92 38.15 4.46
N TRP A 199 20.10 38.22 3.40
CA TRP A 199 20.06 39.34 2.45
C TRP A 199 19.64 40.66 3.10
N LYS A 200 18.59 40.68 3.92
CA LYS A 200 18.21 41.88 4.70
C LYS A 200 19.37 42.39 5.55
N VAL A 201 20.03 41.51 6.30
CA VAL A 201 21.18 41.88 7.16
C VAL A 201 22.35 42.42 6.34
N LEU A 202 22.68 41.81 5.19
CA LEU A 202 23.71 42.31 4.27
C LEU A 202 23.35 43.70 3.71
N ILE A 203 22.11 43.90 3.26
CA ILE A 203 21.61 45.16 2.71
C ILE A 203 21.67 46.27 3.78
N CYS A 204 21.19 46.02 4.99
CA CYS A 204 21.31 46.96 6.11
C CYS A 204 22.78 47.28 6.45
N LYS A 205 23.66 46.28 6.46
CA LYS A 205 25.08 46.43 6.78
C LYS A 205 25.89 47.22 5.73
N TYR A 206 25.43 47.25 4.47
CA TYR A 206 26.03 48.09 3.42
C TYR A 206 25.38 49.47 3.28
N LEU A 207 24.13 49.66 3.71
CA LEU A 207 23.44 50.96 3.67
C LEU A 207 23.65 51.81 4.93
N PHE A 208 23.89 51.19 6.10
CA PHE A 208 24.01 51.91 7.39
C PHE A 208 25.17 51.39 8.26
N PRO A 209 26.40 51.91 8.07
CA PRO A 209 27.52 51.63 8.98
C PRO A 209 27.47 52.55 10.21
N GLN A 210 27.31 51.98 11.42
CA GLN A 210 27.53 52.68 12.70
C GLN A 210 28.77 52.17 13.42
N GLN A 211 29.27 52.98 14.36
CA GLN A 211 30.57 52.84 15.01
C GLN A 211 30.46 52.32 16.46
N GLY A 212 31.55 51.71 16.96
CA GLY A 212 31.70 51.27 18.35
C GLY A 212 31.65 49.75 18.50
N GLN A 213 32.47 49.10 19.33
CA GLN A 213 33.59 49.60 20.16
C GLN A 213 34.85 48.72 20.01
N ARG A 214 35.95 49.15 20.61
CA ARG A 214 37.23 48.44 20.72
C ARG A 214 37.67 48.39 22.20
N GLN A 215 38.59 47.46 22.46
CA GLN A 215 39.49 47.37 23.62
C GLN A 215 38.96 46.83 24.95
N GLN A 216 39.90 46.14 25.61
CA GLN A 216 39.91 45.49 26.91
C GLN A 216 41.40 45.50 27.36
N SER A 217 41.69 45.32 28.65
CA SER A 217 42.98 45.59 29.33
C SER A 217 43.34 47.09 29.44
N ASP A 218 43.88 47.62 30.56
CA ASP A 218 44.20 46.99 31.87
C ASP A 218 44.17 48.03 33.04
N PRO A 219 44.42 47.69 34.33
CA PRO A 219 43.70 48.28 35.47
C PRO A 219 44.40 49.40 36.26
N ALA A 220 43.60 50.20 37.00
CA ALA A 220 44.03 50.90 38.23
C ALA A 220 42.88 51.38 39.17
N ASN A 221 42.67 50.65 40.28
CA ASN A 221 42.42 51.14 41.66
C ASN A 221 41.17 51.99 42.06
N ALA A 222 40.92 52.02 43.39
CA ALA A 222 40.08 52.92 44.20
C ALA A 222 38.52 52.82 44.16
N ARG A 223 37.96 52.30 45.28
CA ARG A 223 36.68 52.70 45.93
C ARG A 223 36.86 54.06 46.66
N PRO A 224 35.84 54.71 47.27
CA PRO A 224 34.41 54.34 47.51
C PRO A 224 33.45 55.40 46.87
N GLU A 225 32.20 55.71 47.25
CA GLU A 225 31.36 55.43 48.44
C GLU A 225 29.87 55.81 48.20
N SER A 226 28.90 55.15 48.88
CA SER A 226 27.54 55.68 49.21
C SER A 226 26.54 56.04 48.08
N ASN A 227 25.20 56.08 48.25
CA ASN A 227 24.29 55.60 49.30
C ASN A 227 22.83 55.45 48.74
N ALA A 228 21.93 54.91 49.59
CA ALA A 228 20.49 55.23 49.78
C ALA A 228 19.75 56.26 48.86
N GLU A 229 18.43 56.21 48.58
CA GLU A 229 17.27 55.38 49.00
C GLU A 229 16.04 55.77 48.07
N THR A 230 15.18 54.87 47.57
CA THR A 230 13.83 54.46 48.08
C THR A 230 12.60 55.23 47.53
N GLN A 231 11.65 54.49 46.88
CA GLN A 231 10.20 54.80 46.67
C GLN A 231 9.87 56.08 45.81
N ALA A 232 8.66 56.41 45.32
CA ALA A 232 7.30 55.83 45.18
C ALA A 232 6.51 56.71 44.13
N GLU A 233 5.30 56.46 43.62
CA GLU A 233 4.44 55.28 43.28
C GLU A 233 3.18 55.85 42.52
N VAL A 234 2.17 55.03 42.14
CA VAL A 234 0.81 55.42 41.63
C VAL A 234 0.81 55.96 40.16
N ARG A 235 0.20 55.36 39.10
CA ARG A 235 -1.16 54.77 38.82
C ARG A 235 -2.21 55.89 38.51
N VAL A 236 -3.08 55.82 37.48
CA VAL A 236 -4.44 55.19 37.43
C VAL A 236 -5.14 55.58 36.08
N ASP A 237 -5.83 54.64 35.41
CA ASP A 237 -6.98 54.73 34.43
C ASP A 237 -6.93 55.62 33.14
N ALA A 238 -7.78 55.49 32.10
CA ALA A 238 -8.52 54.37 31.45
C ALA A 238 -9.23 54.79 30.12
N ALA A 239 -9.81 53.83 29.37
CA ALA A 239 -10.93 53.90 28.38
C ALA A 239 -10.75 54.26 26.87
N ASP A 240 -11.31 53.36 26.03
CA ASP A 240 -12.15 53.48 24.80
C ASP A 240 -11.69 54.06 23.42
N ASP A 241 -11.55 53.13 22.45
CA ASP A 241 -12.03 53.05 21.03
C ASP A 241 -12.00 54.21 19.97
N VAL A 242 -11.18 54.00 18.90
CA VAL A 242 -11.54 53.74 17.46
C VAL A 242 -12.53 54.70 16.69
N PRO A 243 -12.31 55.11 15.39
CA PRO A 243 -11.09 55.20 14.56
C PRO A 243 -10.99 56.41 13.54
N MET A 244 -9.87 56.46 12.78
CA MET A 244 -9.69 56.92 11.37
C MET A 244 -9.88 58.41 10.94
N HIS A 245 -8.87 58.98 10.25
CA HIS A 245 -8.94 60.28 9.52
C HIS A 245 -8.06 60.31 8.23
N GLN A 246 -7.98 61.47 7.54
CA GLN A 246 -7.76 61.59 6.08
C GLN A 246 -6.36 62.03 5.55
N LEU A 247 -6.24 61.88 4.22
CA LEU A 247 -5.27 62.31 3.19
C LEU A 247 -4.32 63.51 3.42
N CYS A 248 -3.16 63.41 2.75
CA CYS A 248 -2.37 64.47 2.10
C CYS A 248 -1.50 63.83 0.97
N VAL A 249 -1.08 64.46 -0.14
CA VAL A 249 -1.39 65.78 -0.77
C VAL A 249 -1.14 65.69 -2.30
N VAL A 250 -1.25 66.79 -3.08
CA VAL A 250 -1.19 66.81 -4.57
C VAL A 250 0.03 67.58 -5.12
N CYS A 251 0.66 67.11 -6.20
CA CYS A 251 1.17 67.93 -7.33
C CYS A 251 1.57 67.08 -8.57
N HIS A 252 1.87 67.71 -9.72
CA HIS A 252 1.63 67.11 -11.05
C HIS A 252 2.64 67.50 -12.17
N THR A 253 2.34 67.14 -13.43
CA THR A 253 3.08 67.33 -14.71
C THR A 253 4.22 66.34 -15.02
N ASN A 254 4.49 65.91 -16.27
CA ASN A 254 3.68 65.97 -17.51
C ASN A 254 4.14 64.93 -18.54
N ASN A 255 3.22 64.23 -19.22
CA ASN A 255 3.06 64.29 -20.69
C ASN A 255 1.84 63.47 -21.18
N GLN A 256 1.34 63.84 -22.35
CA GLN A 256 0.08 63.37 -22.95
C GLN A 256 0.29 62.20 -23.93
N VAL A 257 -0.79 61.51 -24.33
CA VAL A 257 -1.36 61.62 -25.70
C VAL A 257 -2.65 60.77 -25.87
N LEU A 258 -3.76 61.48 -26.09
CA LEU A 258 -5.01 61.16 -26.82
C LEU A 258 -6.00 60.05 -26.37
N ASP A 259 -7.27 60.32 -26.68
CA ASP A 259 -8.49 59.64 -26.24
C ASP A 259 -9.18 58.77 -27.32
N GLY A 260 -10.08 57.90 -26.84
CA GLY A 260 -11.46 57.83 -27.39
C GLY A 260 -11.86 56.64 -28.28
N ASP A 261 -13.17 56.30 -28.40
CA ASP A 261 -14.37 56.68 -27.63
C ASP A 261 -15.59 55.77 -28.01
N PHE A 262 -16.77 55.99 -27.40
CA PHE A 262 -18.16 55.57 -27.80
C PHE A 262 -18.78 54.20 -27.39
N ASN A 263 -19.47 54.24 -26.23
CA ASN A 263 -20.95 54.24 -26.06
C ASN A 263 -21.92 53.00 -26.12
N LEU A 264 -22.69 52.89 -25.01
CA LEU A 264 -24.18 52.73 -24.85
C LEU A 264 -24.98 51.44 -25.15
N THR A 265 -25.69 50.92 -24.12
CA THR A 265 -27.19 50.71 -23.97
C THR A 265 -27.50 49.57 -22.94
N THR A 266 -28.06 49.76 -21.72
CA THR A 266 -29.38 50.22 -21.18
C THR A 266 -30.54 49.19 -21.06
N ARG A 267 -30.83 48.72 -19.81
CA ARG A 267 -32.15 48.37 -19.14
C ARG A 267 -31.87 47.54 -17.85
N ARG A 268 -32.43 47.76 -16.64
CA ARG A 268 -33.83 47.81 -16.08
C ARG A 268 -34.62 46.51 -16.32
N VAL A 269 -35.41 45.93 -15.38
CA VAL A 269 -36.34 46.41 -14.31
C VAL A 269 -36.32 45.38 -13.14
N SER A 270 -36.11 45.68 -11.85
CA SER A 270 -37.02 46.16 -10.76
C SER A 270 -38.23 45.25 -10.36
N GLY A 271 -38.42 45.03 -9.06
CA GLY A 271 -39.58 44.33 -8.43
C GLY A 271 -39.37 44.21 -6.91
N ASN A 272 -40.41 44.38 -6.07
CA ASN A 272 -40.23 44.63 -4.61
C ASN A 272 -41.51 44.41 -3.75
N VAL A 273 -41.34 44.33 -2.41
CA VAL A 273 -42.30 44.50 -1.28
C VAL A 273 -43.31 43.37 -0.90
N VAL A 274 -43.59 43.29 0.42
CA VAL A 274 -44.82 42.86 1.15
C VAL A 274 -44.75 41.56 2.01
N VAL A 275 -45.22 41.72 3.25
CA VAL A 275 -45.50 40.80 4.40
C VAL A 275 -46.68 41.48 5.17
N PRO A 276 -47.58 40.83 5.97
CA PRO A 276 -47.81 39.41 6.33
C PRO A 276 -49.24 38.91 5.97
N VAL A 277 -49.67 37.75 6.52
CA VAL A 277 -50.93 37.51 7.31
C VAL A 277 -51.23 36.00 7.45
N ASP A 278 -51.73 35.58 8.62
CA ASP A 278 -52.32 34.27 8.98
C ASP A 278 -53.76 34.52 9.48
N PRO A 279 -54.79 33.67 9.21
CA PRO A 279 -55.29 32.80 10.31
C PRO A 279 -56.09 31.49 9.97
N GLU A 280 -55.96 30.51 10.86
CA GLU A 280 -57.03 29.71 11.55
C GLU A 280 -58.06 28.73 10.88
N THR A 281 -57.98 27.47 11.35
CA THR A 281 -59.05 26.57 11.91
C THR A 281 -60.15 25.86 11.09
N LYS A 282 -60.30 24.54 11.35
CA LYS A 282 -61.44 23.83 12.02
C LYS A 282 -61.17 22.30 12.03
N MET A 283 -61.30 21.46 13.08
CA MET A 283 -61.93 21.44 14.43
C MET A 283 -63.35 20.81 14.53
N VAL A 284 -63.63 20.11 15.66
CA VAL A 284 -64.91 19.51 16.16
C VAL A 284 -65.19 18.06 15.63
N SER A 285 -65.63 17.02 16.38
CA SER A 285 -66.32 16.85 17.70
C SER A 285 -65.96 15.56 18.50
N PHE A 286 -65.93 15.66 19.84
CA PHE A 286 -66.48 14.82 20.96
C PHE A 286 -67.30 13.50 20.67
N LYS A 287 -67.52 12.51 21.60
CA LYS A 287 -67.54 12.45 23.10
C LYS A 287 -67.55 11.00 23.73
N ARG A 288 -67.08 10.84 25.00
CA ARG A 288 -67.45 9.87 26.11
C ARG A 288 -67.07 8.34 26.13
N GLU A 289 -66.32 7.93 27.20
CA GLU A 289 -66.53 6.89 28.28
C GLU A 289 -67.34 5.56 28.08
N PRO A 290 -67.20 4.50 28.95
CA PRO A 290 -66.07 3.96 29.78
C PRO A 290 -65.98 2.38 29.92
N GLY A 291 -65.02 1.84 30.72
CA GLY A 291 -64.97 0.42 31.25
C GLY A 291 -64.22 -0.63 30.39
N GLY A 292 -63.79 -1.85 30.83
CA GLY A 292 -63.76 -2.58 32.14
C GLY A 292 -64.12 -4.09 31.97
N ALA A 293 -63.65 -5.12 32.73
CA ALA A 293 -62.58 -5.33 33.75
C ALA A 293 -62.41 -6.86 34.11
N ASN A 294 -61.49 -7.23 35.04
CA ASN A 294 -61.37 -8.48 35.87
C ASN A 294 -60.83 -9.82 35.26
N ALA A 295 -60.45 -10.89 36.04
CA ALA A 295 -59.67 -11.08 37.30
C ALA A 295 -59.62 -12.59 37.78
N GLU A 296 -58.93 -12.90 38.91
CA GLU A 296 -59.05 -14.08 39.83
C GLU A 296 -58.45 -15.46 39.38
N VAL A 297 -58.10 -16.53 40.15
CA VAL A 297 -57.87 -16.93 41.61
C VAL A 297 -57.31 -18.41 41.63
N SER A 298 -56.74 -19.07 42.67
CA SER A 298 -55.63 -18.84 43.64
C SER A 298 -55.15 -20.21 44.26
N GLU A 299 -54.01 -20.25 45.00
CA GLU A 299 -53.64 -21.20 46.11
C GLU A 299 -53.41 -22.74 45.85
N ALA A 300 -52.73 -23.58 46.70
CA ALA A 300 -51.71 -23.44 47.77
C ALA A 300 -51.11 -24.82 48.25
N TYR A 301 -50.03 -24.82 49.07
CA TYR A 301 -49.54 -25.90 50.01
C TYR A 301 -48.98 -27.26 49.41
N VAL A 302 -48.12 -28.11 50.04
CA VAL A 302 -47.01 -27.98 51.06
C VAL A 302 -46.21 -29.32 51.26
N ASP A 303 -45.02 -29.26 51.91
CA ASP A 303 -44.19 -30.28 52.64
C ASP A 303 -43.46 -31.54 52.05
N ASP A 304 -42.20 -31.67 52.51
CA ASP A 304 -41.36 -32.80 53.04
C ASP A 304 -40.90 -34.12 52.32
N PHE A 305 -39.56 -34.15 52.12
CA PHE A 305 -38.51 -35.09 52.63
C PHE A 305 -38.44 -36.65 52.42
N PHE A 306 -37.21 -37.07 52.03
CA PHE A 306 -36.50 -38.35 52.33
C PHE A 306 -37.11 -39.69 51.79
N THR A 307 -36.40 -40.82 51.55
CA THR A 307 -35.00 -41.32 51.73
C THR A 307 -34.73 -42.48 50.70
N ASN A 308 -33.73 -43.40 50.66
CA ASN A 308 -32.54 -43.81 51.44
C ASN A 308 -31.58 -44.72 50.59
N LYS A 309 -30.25 -44.48 50.62
CA LYS A 309 -29.13 -45.48 50.68
C LYS A 309 -28.97 -46.60 49.60
N GLN A 310 -27.84 -47.32 49.48
CA GLN A 310 -26.50 -47.34 50.14
C GLN A 310 -25.42 -47.58 49.03
N THR A 311 -24.15 -48.04 49.13
CA THR A 311 -23.22 -48.68 50.13
C THR A 311 -21.80 -48.59 49.51
N VAL A 312 -20.62 -48.65 50.17
CA VAL A 312 -20.07 -48.29 51.51
C VAL A 312 -18.55 -48.61 51.46
N GLU A 313 -17.75 -48.29 52.51
CA GLU A 313 -16.30 -48.60 52.67
C GLU A 313 -15.34 -47.84 51.72
N ARG A 314 -14.08 -47.50 52.06
CA ARG A 314 -13.35 -47.21 53.34
C ARG A 314 -12.00 -46.51 52.97
N GLN A 315 -11.19 -45.87 53.82
CA GLN A 315 -11.22 -45.68 55.28
C GLN A 315 -10.79 -44.24 55.69
N SER A 316 -9.64 -44.06 56.37
CA SER A 316 -9.22 -42.85 57.13
C SER A 316 -7.76 -43.03 57.66
N PRO A 317 -7.08 -42.07 58.35
CA PRO A 317 -7.56 -40.79 58.91
C PRO A 317 -6.63 -39.52 58.84
N ASN A 318 -7.26 -38.33 58.97
CA ASN A 318 -6.96 -37.10 59.76
C ASN A 318 -5.55 -36.80 60.40
N PRO A 319 -5.23 -35.51 60.78
CA PRO A 319 -5.80 -34.20 60.40
C PRO A 319 -4.79 -33.00 60.27
N VAL A 320 -5.33 -31.77 60.14
CA VAL A 320 -4.78 -30.40 60.43
C VAL A 320 -4.35 -29.51 59.24
N LEU A 321 -4.85 -28.27 59.26
CA LEU A 321 -4.67 -27.12 58.33
C LEU A 321 -4.30 -25.87 59.16
N PRO A 322 -3.53 -24.89 58.62
CA PRO A 322 -4.06 -23.66 57.97
C PRO A 322 -3.17 -23.14 56.79
N LEU A 323 -3.39 -22.04 56.03
CA LEU A 323 -4.55 -21.19 55.66
C LEU A 323 -4.19 -20.30 54.41
N LEU A 324 -4.72 -20.61 53.21
CA LEU A 324 -5.04 -19.65 52.10
C LEU A 324 -3.89 -18.84 51.40
N ARG A 325 -4.03 -18.28 50.19
CA ARG A 325 -5.11 -18.31 49.16
C ARG A 325 -4.55 -18.17 47.72
N LEU A 326 -5.28 -18.73 46.76
CA LEU A 326 -5.17 -18.48 45.31
C LEU A 326 -6.19 -17.42 44.84
N TYR A 327 -6.01 -16.88 43.63
CA TYR A 327 -7.12 -16.63 42.71
C TYR A 327 -6.71 -16.75 41.22
N GLN A 328 -7.45 -17.58 40.51
CA GLN A 328 -7.55 -17.71 39.05
C GLN A 328 -8.98 -18.23 38.79
N TYR A 329 -9.66 -17.83 37.72
CA TYR A 329 -10.88 -18.52 37.27
C TYR A 329 -11.22 -18.21 35.80
N GLU A 330 -11.82 -19.19 35.12
CA GLU A 330 -12.18 -19.14 33.70
C GLU A 330 -13.71 -19.12 33.45
N SER A 331 -14.10 -19.14 32.18
CA SER A 331 -15.47 -19.08 31.65
C SER A 331 -16.35 -20.29 31.96
N SER A 332 -17.68 -20.10 31.91
CA SER A 332 -18.71 -21.14 31.68
C SER A 332 -20.00 -20.51 31.14
N ASP A 333 -20.90 -21.33 30.58
CA ASP A 333 -21.86 -20.91 29.54
C ASP A 333 -23.37 -21.02 29.90
N SER A 334 -24.18 -20.19 29.21
CA SER A 334 -25.61 -20.40 28.85
C SER A 334 -26.81 -20.27 29.85
N SER A 335 -27.93 -19.71 29.30
CA SER A 335 -29.36 -20.00 29.59
C SER A 335 -29.98 -19.63 30.97
N SER A 336 -30.86 -18.62 31.17
CA SER A 336 -32.12 -18.33 30.46
C SER A 336 -32.96 -17.15 31.07
N ARG A 337 -33.79 -16.50 30.23
CA ARG A 337 -35.04 -15.69 30.47
C ARG A 337 -35.19 -14.75 31.71
N THR A 338 -35.05 -13.43 31.44
CA THR A 338 -36.08 -12.34 31.51
C THR A 338 -37.31 -12.47 32.44
N PRO A 339 -37.79 -11.40 33.13
CA PRO A 339 -38.11 -10.11 32.48
C PRO A 339 -37.88 -8.78 33.25
N ASN A 340 -37.99 -7.66 32.52
CA ASN A 340 -38.01 -6.28 33.01
C ASN A 340 -39.33 -5.89 33.72
N GLN A 341 -39.27 -4.86 34.58
CA GLN A 341 -40.31 -3.81 34.59
C GLN A 341 -39.83 -2.43 35.10
N HIS A 342 -40.10 -1.39 34.31
CA HIS A 342 -40.14 0.05 34.68
C HIS A 342 -41.57 0.40 35.20
N PRO A 343 -41.80 1.49 35.98
CA PRO A 343 -41.82 2.92 35.53
C PRO A 343 -40.80 3.80 36.30
N GLY A 344 -40.57 5.10 36.05
CA GLY A 344 -41.44 6.22 35.62
C GLY A 344 -41.74 7.13 36.84
N SER A 345 -41.82 8.47 36.77
CA SER A 345 -41.87 9.43 35.65
C SER A 345 -41.63 10.89 36.14
N HIS A 346 -41.27 11.82 35.22
CA HIS A 346 -41.64 13.27 35.11
C HIS A 346 -41.93 14.14 36.37
N SER A 347 -41.61 15.44 36.46
CA SER A 347 -40.96 16.46 35.58
C SER A 347 -40.79 17.78 36.37
N LEU A 348 -39.86 18.69 35.99
CA LEU A 348 -40.06 20.16 35.82
C LEU A 348 -38.79 21.03 35.96
N TYR A 349 -38.45 21.69 34.85
CA TYR A 349 -38.09 23.12 34.70
C TYR A 349 -37.26 23.90 35.78
N SER A 350 -36.04 24.24 35.35
CA SER A 350 -35.49 25.60 35.18
C SER A 350 -34.92 26.46 36.33
N MET A 351 -33.70 26.93 36.05
CA MET A 351 -33.17 28.31 36.18
C MET A 351 -32.37 28.77 37.42
N LEU A 352 -31.20 29.35 37.08
CA LEU A 352 -30.55 30.54 37.65
C LEU A 352 -29.88 30.48 39.04
N SER A 353 -28.57 30.18 38.98
CA SER A 353 -27.47 31.04 39.49
C SER A 353 -27.52 31.65 40.89
N SER A 354 -26.60 31.23 41.77
CA SER A 354 -25.86 32.14 42.68
C SER A 354 -24.62 31.49 43.32
N GLU A 355 -23.44 32.00 42.94
CA GLU A 355 -22.30 32.22 43.86
C GLU A 355 -22.43 33.66 44.44
N PRO A 356 -21.55 34.19 45.33
CA PRO A 356 -20.31 33.64 45.90
C PRO A 356 -20.11 33.83 47.43
N SER A 357 -19.00 33.32 47.99
CA SER A 357 -18.14 34.10 48.92
C SER A 357 -16.80 33.42 49.28
N ASN A 358 -15.70 33.98 48.74
CA ASN A 358 -14.53 34.55 49.45
C ASN A 358 -14.02 33.91 50.77
N LYS A 359 -12.71 33.80 51.04
CA LYS A 359 -11.65 34.77 50.67
C LYS A 359 -10.19 34.23 50.78
N CYS A 360 -9.33 34.66 49.86
CA CYS A 360 -7.86 34.82 49.91
C CYS A 360 -6.91 33.76 50.54
N THR A 361 -5.98 33.29 49.71
CA THR A 361 -4.54 33.58 49.90
C THR A 361 -3.84 33.71 48.53
N SER A 362 -2.63 34.27 48.49
CA SER A 362 -2.07 34.89 47.27
C SER A 362 -0.98 34.08 46.56
N PHE A 363 -1.00 34.06 45.22
CA PHE A 363 0.18 33.89 44.37
C PHE A 363 0.01 34.72 43.07
N GLU A 364 1.09 35.31 42.57
CA GLU A 364 1.13 36.02 41.29
C GLU A 364 1.38 35.06 40.10
N PRO A 365 0.98 35.44 38.87
CA PRO A 365 0.84 34.49 37.77
C PRO A 365 2.17 34.10 37.11
N ARG A 366 2.22 32.87 36.59
CA ARG A 366 3.28 32.39 35.70
C ARG A 366 2.73 31.55 34.53
N GLU A 367 1.69 32.05 33.88
CA GLU A 367 1.31 31.55 32.56
C GLU A 367 2.36 32.00 31.53
N ASP A 368 3.10 31.04 30.96
CA ASP A 368 3.44 30.98 29.54
C ASP A 368 4.28 29.71 29.27
N ARG A 369 3.58 28.59 29.05
CA ARG A 369 4.14 27.37 28.42
C ARG A 369 3.09 26.33 28.01
N HIS A 370 2.03 26.13 28.80
CA HIS A 370 1.05 25.06 28.55
C HIS A 370 0.12 25.33 27.36
N SER A 371 -0.26 26.59 27.10
CA SER A 371 -1.07 27.00 25.94
C SER A 371 -0.40 26.63 24.60
N MET A 372 0.89 26.91 24.47
CA MET A 372 1.68 26.58 23.28
C MET A 372 1.84 25.07 23.07
N GLY A 373 1.84 24.27 24.15
CA GLY A 373 1.82 22.81 24.07
C GLY A 373 0.54 22.28 23.43
N TYR A 374 -0.63 22.72 23.93
CA TYR A 374 -1.93 22.32 23.38
C TYR A 374 -2.14 22.79 21.94
N GLN A 375 -1.72 24.01 21.57
CA GLN A 375 -1.80 24.47 20.19
C GLN A 375 -0.91 23.63 19.26
N LYS A 376 0.30 23.24 19.68
CA LYS A 376 1.16 22.34 18.90
C LYS A 376 0.59 20.94 18.78
N ALA A 377 0.05 20.36 19.85
CA ALA A 377 -0.58 19.04 19.82
C ALA A 377 -1.82 19.01 18.91
N MET A 378 -2.71 20.01 19.03
CA MET A 378 -3.89 20.12 18.16
C MET A 378 -3.51 20.38 16.69
N ALA A 379 -2.46 21.16 16.44
CA ALA A 379 -1.92 21.31 15.09
C ALA A 379 -1.37 19.98 14.56
N VAL A 380 -0.57 19.24 15.33
CA VAL A 380 -0.04 17.92 14.93
C VAL A 380 -1.16 16.91 14.66
N LEU A 381 -2.23 16.89 15.47
CA LEU A 381 -3.41 16.05 15.21
C LEU A 381 -4.16 16.47 13.93
N GLN A 382 -4.26 17.78 13.65
CA GLN A 382 -4.80 18.27 12.37
C GLN A 382 -3.87 17.95 11.19
N TRP A 383 -2.55 17.98 11.36
CA TRP A 383 -1.58 17.54 10.35
C TRP A 383 -1.68 16.04 10.09
N ILE A 384 -1.79 15.20 11.13
CA ILE A 384 -2.01 13.76 10.99
C ILE A 384 -3.34 13.50 10.26
N ALA A 385 -4.43 14.18 10.63
CA ALA A 385 -5.71 14.06 9.93
C ALA A 385 -5.62 14.51 8.46
N LEU A 386 -4.92 15.61 8.16
CA LEU A 386 -4.70 16.08 6.80
C LEU A 386 -3.80 15.14 6.00
N ILE A 387 -2.71 14.64 6.57
CA ILE A 387 -1.79 13.70 5.94
C ILE A 387 -2.48 12.36 5.71
N LEU A 388 -3.28 11.84 6.65
CA LEU A 388 -4.11 10.65 6.45
C LEU A 388 -5.19 10.89 5.38
N SER A 389 -5.80 12.08 5.30
CA SER A 389 -6.74 12.41 4.22
C SER A 389 -6.04 12.51 2.85
N PHE A 390 -4.81 12.98 2.81
CA PHE A 390 -3.97 13.12 1.61
C PHE A 390 -3.39 11.77 1.17
N LEU A 391 -2.99 10.92 2.11
CA LEU A 391 -2.60 9.53 1.87
C LEU A 391 -3.81 8.72 1.40
N ALA A 392 -5.00 8.86 2.00
CA ALA A 392 -6.22 8.23 1.50
C ALA A 392 -6.60 8.74 0.09
N ALA A 393 -6.35 10.02 -0.21
CA ALA A 393 -6.55 10.58 -1.56
C ALA A 393 -5.48 10.11 -2.57
N ILE A 394 -4.23 9.87 -2.14
CA ILE A 394 -3.18 9.25 -2.95
C ILE A 394 -3.50 7.77 -3.18
N GLN A 395 -3.92 7.05 -2.13
CA GLN A 395 -4.36 5.66 -2.19
C GLN A 395 -5.51 5.52 -3.19
N GLY A 396 -6.55 6.36 -3.09
CA GLY A 396 -7.63 6.47 -4.10
C GLY A 396 -7.23 7.01 -5.48
N VAL A 397 -5.95 7.29 -5.73
CA VAL A 397 -5.35 7.67 -7.03
C VAL A 397 -4.34 6.62 -7.54
N VAL A 398 -3.70 5.87 -6.64
CA VAL A 398 -2.80 4.73 -6.92
C VAL A 398 -3.60 3.45 -7.14
N ASP A 399 -4.58 3.17 -6.27
CA ASP A 399 -5.66 2.20 -6.47
C ASP A 399 -6.66 2.67 -7.53
N GLY A 400 -6.37 3.81 -8.18
CA GLY A 400 -6.96 4.20 -9.45
C GLY A 400 -6.66 3.17 -10.53
N TYR A 401 -7.54 2.17 -10.63
CA TYR A 401 -7.66 1.07 -11.60
C TYR A 401 -7.26 -0.35 -11.15
N SER A 402 -7.49 -0.69 -9.88
CA SER A 402 -8.29 -1.90 -9.63
C SER A 402 -9.76 -1.54 -9.86
N VAL A 403 -10.36 -2.10 -10.91
CA VAL A 403 -11.82 -2.08 -11.06
C VAL A 403 -12.30 -3.39 -10.47
N ASP A 404 -13.00 -3.33 -9.33
CA ASP A 404 -13.57 -4.51 -8.72
C ASP A 404 -14.82 -4.93 -9.50
N ILE A 405 -14.56 -5.66 -10.58
CA ILE A 405 -15.55 -6.22 -11.50
C ILE A 405 -15.01 -7.55 -11.99
N GLY A 406 -15.83 -8.60 -11.89
CA GLY A 406 -15.53 -9.87 -12.50
C GLY A 406 -15.95 -9.95 -13.96
N VAL A 407 -15.47 -10.99 -14.66
CA VAL A 407 -15.93 -11.31 -16.01
C VAL A 407 -16.25 -12.80 -16.11
N ASN A 408 -17.38 -13.14 -16.74
CA ASN A 408 -17.75 -14.52 -17.03
C ASN A 408 -16.89 -15.06 -18.18
N TYR A 409 -16.06 -16.08 -17.92
CA TYR A 409 -15.31 -16.78 -18.97
C TYR A 409 -16.14 -17.98 -19.44
N GLY A 410 -17.04 -17.72 -20.38
CA GLY A 410 -17.77 -18.76 -21.11
C GLY A 410 -16.88 -19.49 -22.12
N LEU A 411 -17.16 -20.78 -22.33
CA LEU A 411 -16.36 -21.70 -23.12
C LEU A 411 -17.12 -22.29 -24.33
N LEU A 412 -18.34 -21.82 -24.62
CA LEU A 412 -19.18 -22.36 -25.71
C LEU A 412 -18.81 -21.75 -27.08
N GLY A 413 -17.56 -21.95 -27.51
CA GLY A 413 -17.08 -21.55 -28.83
C GLY A 413 -15.89 -22.38 -29.32
N ASP A 414 -15.89 -22.77 -30.59
CA ASP A 414 -14.80 -23.55 -31.22
C ASP A 414 -13.65 -22.69 -31.79
N ASP A 415 -13.79 -21.35 -31.76
CA ASP A 415 -12.79 -20.38 -32.20
C ASP A 415 -12.07 -19.63 -31.06
N LEU A 416 -12.33 -20.03 -29.79
CA LEU A 416 -11.81 -19.37 -28.59
C LEU A 416 -10.29 -19.55 -28.39
N PRO A 417 -9.59 -18.55 -27.80
CA PRO A 417 -8.18 -18.69 -27.43
C PRO A 417 -7.94 -19.77 -26.36
N LYS A 418 -6.72 -20.31 -26.35
CA LYS A 418 -6.28 -21.23 -25.29
C LYS A 418 -6.23 -20.51 -23.93
N PRO A 419 -6.61 -21.15 -22.81
CA PRO A 419 -6.68 -20.46 -21.51
C PRO A 419 -5.41 -19.71 -21.07
N ARG A 420 -4.22 -20.23 -21.41
CA ARG A 420 -2.93 -19.54 -21.15
C ARG A 420 -2.77 -18.20 -21.89
N GLU A 421 -3.41 -18.04 -23.04
CA GLU A 421 -3.46 -16.76 -23.77
C GLU A 421 -4.47 -15.81 -23.11
N VAL A 422 -5.59 -16.35 -22.61
CA VAL A 422 -6.62 -15.60 -21.89
C VAL A 422 -6.12 -15.06 -20.54
N VAL A 423 -5.23 -15.78 -19.84
CA VAL A 423 -4.54 -15.25 -18.64
C VAL A 423 -3.70 -14.01 -18.93
N ASN A 424 -3.07 -13.95 -20.11
CA ASN A 424 -2.38 -12.73 -20.55
C ASN A 424 -3.37 -11.60 -20.89
N LEU A 425 -4.57 -11.93 -21.39
CA LEU A 425 -5.64 -10.96 -21.61
C LEU A 425 -6.14 -10.37 -20.27
N PHE A 426 -6.36 -11.20 -19.24
CA PHE A 426 -6.73 -10.73 -17.90
C PHE A 426 -5.72 -9.70 -17.35
N LYS A 427 -4.42 -10.04 -17.39
CA LYS A 427 -3.33 -9.14 -16.96
C LYS A 427 -3.24 -7.86 -17.80
N ALA A 428 -3.39 -7.96 -19.12
CA ALA A 428 -3.33 -6.80 -20.02
C ALA A 428 -4.50 -5.82 -19.84
N TYR A 429 -5.58 -6.24 -19.20
CA TYR A 429 -6.81 -5.47 -19.03
C TYR A 429 -7.21 -5.21 -17.57
N GLY A 430 -6.43 -5.71 -16.59
CA GLY A 430 -6.69 -5.49 -15.16
C GLY A 430 -7.91 -6.25 -14.62
N ILE A 431 -8.21 -7.43 -15.18
CA ILE A 431 -9.34 -8.27 -14.74
C ILE A 431 -8.86 -9.15 -13.58
N GLY A 432 -9.20 -8.75 -12.36
CA GLY A 432 -8.81 -9.44 -11.12
C GLY A 432 -9.75 -10.57 -10.68
N LYS A 433 -10.95 -10.70 -11.28
CA LYS A 433 -11.92 -11.75 -10.92
C LYS A 433 -12.51 -12.45 -12.15
N VAL A 434 -12.67 -13.76 -12.09
CA VAL A 434 -13.26 -14.57 -13.17
C VAL A 434 -14.31 -15.55 -12.64
N ARG A 435 -15.42 -15.69 -13.38
CA ARG A 435 -16.44 -16.71 -13.12
C ARG A 435 -16.42 -17.79 -14.20
N LEU A 436 -16.28 -19.04 -13.77
CA LEU A 436 -16.33 -20.25 -14.58
C LEU A 436 -17.66 -20.98 -14.32
N PHE A 437 -18.31 -21.48 -15.37
CA PHE A 437 -19.59 -22.19 -15.25
C PHE A 437 -19.43 -23.66 -14.85
N ASN A 438 -18.23 -24.20 -15.03
CA ASN A 438 -17.79 -25.55 -14.72
C ASN A 438 -16.32 -25.50 -14.23
N PRO A 439 -15.84 -26.52 -13.49
CA PRO A 439 -14.44 -26.62 -13.09
C PRO A 439 -13.58 -27.11 -14.26
N ASP A 440 -13.37 -26.26 -15.27
CA ASP A 440 -12.57 -26.63 -16.44
C ASP A 440 -11.08 -26.82 -16.07
N PRO A 441 -10.48 -27.99 -16.31
CA PRO A 441 -9.13 -28.29 -15.84
C PRO A 441 -8.04 -27.54 -16.63
N ASP A 442 -8.25 -27.22 -17.91
CA ASP A 442 -7.27 -26.45 -18.70
C ASP A 442 -7.29 -24.97 -18.30
N VAL A 443 -8.45 -24.43 -17.94
CA VAL A 443 -8.59 -23.07 -17.37
C VAL A 443 -8.02 -23.00 -15.96
N LEU A 444 -8.41 -23.91 -15.06
CA LEU A 444 -7.88 -23.94 -13.69
C LEU A 444 -6.36 -24.19 -13.68
N TRP A 445 -5.84 -25.04 -14.56
CA TRP A 445 -4.39 -25.20 -14.74
C TRP A 445 -3.70 -23.91 -15.22
N ALA A 446 -4.32 -23.13 -16.11
CA ALA A 446 -3.76 -21.87 -16.57
C ALA A 446 -3.77 -20.77 -15.48
N LEU A 447 -4.68 -20.85 -14.51
CA LEU A 447 -4.81 -19.91 -13.39
C LEU A 447 -3.89 -20.22 -12.20
N ARG A 448 -3.12 -21.31 -12.23
CA ARG A 448 -2.15 -21.65 -11.16
C ARG A 448 -1.08 -20.58 -11.01
N GLY A 449 -0.87 -20.09 -9.79
CA GLY A 449 0.07 -19.01 -9.45
C GLY A 449 -0.31 -17.65 -10.03
N GLN A 450 -1.59 -17.41 -10.32
CA GLN A 450 -2.09 -16.12 -10.82
C GLN A 450 -2.91 -15.39 -9.75
N ASP A 451 -2.68 -14.09 -9.62
CA ASP A 451 -3.41 -13.17 -8.75
C ASP A 451 -4.77 -12.81 -9.38
N ILE A 452 -5.70 -13.78 -9.36
CA ILE A 452 -7.05 -13.70 -9.94
C ILE A 452 -8.01 -14.51 -9.07
N ASP A 453 -9.08 -13.90 -8.57
CA ASP A 453 -10.13 -14.58 -7.80
C ASP A 453 -11.02 -15.41 -8.73
N VAL A 454 -11.32 -16.65 -8.34
CA VAL A 454 -12.07 -17.60 -9.17
C VAL A 454 -13.37 -18.02 -8.48
N MET A 455 -14.50 -17.75 -9.15
CA MET A 455 -15.82 -18.29 -8.82
C MET A 455 -16.11 -19.49 -9.72
N VAL A 456 -16.30 -20.69 -9.16
CA VAL A 456 -16.43 -21.95 -9.92
C VAL A 456 -17.84 -22.55 -9.79
N GLY A 457 -18.48 -22.85 -10.93
CA GLY A 457 -19.81 -23.46 -10.97
C GLY A 457 -19.82 -24.98 -10.85
N VAL A 458 -20.80 -25.51 -10.10
CA VAL A 458 -21.25 -26.90 -10.18
C VAL A 458 -22.19 -27.04 -11.40
N PRO A 459 -21.89 -27.88 -12.40
CA PRO A 459 -22.74 -28.04 -13.59
C PRO A 459 -24.14 -28.54 -13.25
N ASN A 460 -25.16 -28.02 -13.95
CA ASN A 460 -26.58 -28.29 -13.67
C ASN A 460 -26.95 -29.77 -13.83
N GLU A 461 -26.35 -30.42 -14.82
CA GLU A 461 -26.46 -31.84 -15.15
C GLU A 461 -25.96 -32.75 -14.01
N ASN A 462 -24.96 -32.31 -13.24
CA ASN A 462 -24.39 -33.08 -12.13
C ASN A 462 -25.26 -33.02 -10.87
N LEU A 463 -26.03 -31.93 -10.67
CA LEU A 463 -26.75 -31.67 -9.42
C LEU A 463 -27.64 -32.82 -8.95
N LYS A 464 -28.28 -33.55 -9.88
CA LYS A 464 -29.12 -34.70 -9.51
C LYS A 464 -28.32 -35.81 -8.85
N ALA A 465 -27.17 -36.19 -9.44
CA ALA A 465 -26.31 -37.26 -8.93
C ALA A 465 -25.56 -36.82 -7.66
N LEU A 466 -25.10 -35.56 -7.61
CA LEU A 466 -24.45 -34.98 -6.44
C LEU A 466 -25.40 -34.89 -5.22
N ALA A 467 -26.70 -34.70 -5.45
CA ALA A 467 -27.70 -34.69 -4.38
C ALA A 467 -28.02 -36.08 -3.79
N GLU A 468 -27.52 -37.19 -4.37
CA GLU A 468 -27.87 -38.54 -3.91
C GLU A 468 -27.23 -38.89 -2.55
N ASN A 469 -26.00 -38.42 -2.28
CA ASN A 469 -25.30 -38.62 -1.01
C ASN A 469 -24.04 -37.74 -0.88
N GLN A 470 -23.58 -37.53 0.36
CA GLN A 470 -22.34 -36.80 0.69
C GLN A 470 -21.12 -37.31 -0.10
N GLY A 471 -20.98 -38.63 -0.26
CA GLY A 471 -19.83 -39.24 -0.95
C GLY A 471 -19.72 -38.85 -2.43
N ALA A 472 -20.85 -38.63 -3.12
CA ALA A 472 -20.85 -38.10 -4.48
C ALA A 472 -20.29 -36.67 -4.55
N VAL A 473 -20.57 -35.85 -3.54
CA VAL A 473 -20.06 -34.47 -3.44
C VAL A 473 -18.59 -34.44 -3.03
N ASN A 474 -18.17 -35.29 -2.09
CA ASN A 474 -16.75 -35.46 -1.75
C ASN A 474 -15.94 -35.83 -2.99
N ASN A 475 -16.35 -36.89 -3.70
CA ASN A 475 -15.69 -37.31 -4.95
C ASN A 475 -15.66 -36.21 -6.01
N TRP A 476 -16.69 -35.36 -6.11
CA TRP A 476 -16.66 -34.23 -7.03
C TRP A 476 -15.66 -33.16 -6.57
N PHE A 477 -15.69 -32.76 -5.30
CA PHE A 477 -14.78 -31.74 -4.75
C PHE A 477 -13.30 -32.18 -4.86
N ASP A 478 -13.01 -33.43 -4.51
CA ASP A 478 -11.66 -34.04 -4.53
C ASP A 478 -11.04 -34.08 -5.93
N ASN A 479 -11.87 -34.24 -6.97
CA ASN A 479 -11.39 -34.29 -8.36
C ASN A 479 -11.41 -32.93 -9.09
N ASN A 480 -12.22 -31.97 -8.63
CA ASN A 480 -12.51 -30.74 -9.40
C ASN A 480 -12.08 -29.43 -8.70
N ILE A 481 -11.94 -29.42 -7.38
CA ILE A 481 -11.65 -28.21 -6.58
C ILE A 481 -10.35 -28.38 -5.78
N GLU A 482 -10.29 -29.40 -4.92
CA GLU A 482 -9.14 -29.71 -4.05
C GLU A 482 -7.76 -29.62 -4.75
N PRO A 483 -7.55 -30.13 -5.99
CA PRO A 483 -6.23 -30.15 -6.63
C PRO A 483 -5.68 -28.77 -7.02
N TYR A 484 -6.48 -27.71 -6.87
CA TYR A 484 -6.15 -26.33 -7.27
C TYR A 484 -6.12 -25.35 -6.09
N LEU A 485 -6.59 -25.73 -4.89
CA LEU A 485 -6.73 -24.80 -3.76
C LEU A 485 -5.39 -24.24 -3.22
N ASN A 486 -4.26 -24.89 -3.53
CA ASN A 486 -2.94 -24.44 -3.11
C ASN A 486 -2.34 -23.33 -4.00
N ASP A 487 -2.87 -23.11 -5.20
CA ASP A 487 -2.29 -22.17 -6.18
C ASP A 487 -3.29 -21.48 -7.12
N VAL A 488 -4.61 -21.65 -6.91
CA VAL A 488 -5.68 -20.89 -7.57
C VAL A 488 -6.61 -20.32 -6.49
N ASN A 489 -6.89 -19.01 -6.52
CA ASN A 489 -7.71 -18.36 -5.49
C ASN A 489 -9.22 -18.64 -5.68
N ILE A 490 -9.66 -19.88 -5.43
CA ILE A 490 -11.07 -20.29 -5.51
C ILE A 490 -11.81 -19.80 -4.26
N TYR A 491 -12.25 -18.53 -4.28
CA TYR A 491 -12.98 -17.91 -3.17
C TYR A 491 -14.47 -18.30 -3.12
N PHE A 492 -15.04 -18.84 -4.20
CA PHE A 492 -16.48 -19.04 -4.30
C PHE A 492 -16.88 -20.26 -5.17
N ILE A 493 -17.84 -21.06 -4.70
CA ILE A 493 -18.46 -22.18 -5.43
C ILE A 493 -19.96 -21.90 -5.62
N THR A 494 -20.45 -21.96 -6.87
CA THR A 494 -21.87 -21.72 -7.21
C THR A 494 -22.58 -23.02 -7.55
N VAL A 495 -23.52 -23.44 -6.71
CA VAL A 495 -24.30 -24.68 -6.87
C VAL A 495 -25.43 -24.47 -7.86
N GLY A 496 -25.15 -24.77 -9.12
CA GLY A 496 -26.07 -24.60 -10.24
C GLY A 496 -26.16 -23.15 -10.75
N ASN A 497 -26.49 -23.02 -12.04
CA ASN A 497 -26.81 -21.76 -12.72
C ASN A 497 -28.28 -21.74 -13.14
N GLU A 498 -29.05 -20.80 -12.61
CA GLU A 498 -30.45 -20.54 -12.96
C GLU A 498 -31.46 -21.69 -12.74
N VAL A 499 -31.11 -22.66 -11.87
CA VAL A 499 -31.87 -23.91 -11.65
C VAL A 499 -33.19 -23.72 -10.87
N ILE A 500 -33.33 -22.59 -10.17
CA ILE A 500 -34.51 -22.25 -9.37
C ILE A 500 -35.19 -21.05 -10.07
N PRO A 501 -36.42 -21.18 -10.61
CA PRO A 501 -37.39 -22.24 -10.38
C PRO A 501 -37.16 -23.47 -11.26
N GLY A 502 -37.25 -24.66 -10.66
CA GLY A 502 -37.12 -25.91 -11.42
C GLY A 502 -37.22 -27.15 -10.52
N PRO A 503 -37.39 -28.35 -11.11
CA PRO A 503 -37.52 -29.61 -10.36
C PRO A 503 -36.26 -30.00 -9.59
N LEU A 504 -35.10 -29.43 -9.94
CA LEU A 504 -33.81 -29.66 -9.29
C LEU A 504 -33.50 -28.65 -8.16
N GLY A 505 -34.42 -27.75 -7.80
CA GLY A 505 -34.18 -26.80 -6.70
C GLY A 505 -33.83 -27.47 -5.37
N ASN A 506 -34.49 -28.59 -5.04
CA ASN A 506 -34.14 -29.38 -3.86
C ASN A 506 -32.74 -30.02 -3.96
N SER A 507 -32.27 -30.36 -5.16
CA SER A 507 -30.92 -30.87 -5.41
C SER A 507 -29.86 -29.78 -5.19
N VAL A 508 -30.12 -28.54 -5.60
CA VAL A 508 -29.27 -27.37 -5.27
C VAL A 508 -29.12 -27.25 -3.75
N TRP A 509 -30.23 -27.22 -3.01
CA TRP A 509 -30.22 -27.14 -1.55
C TRP A 509 -29.44 -28.29 -0.90
N GLN A 510 -29.59 -29.52 -1.40
CA GLN A 510 -28.87 -30.68 -0.88
C GLN A 510 -27.35 -30.59 -1.11
N VAL A 511 -26.93 -30.22 -2.32
CA VAL A 511 -25.51 -30.10 -2.68
C VAL A 511 -24.83 -28.92 -1.97
N MET A 512 -25.54 -27.81 -1.71
CA MET A 512 -25.02 -26.70 -0.89
C MET A 512 -24.65 -27.16 0.53
N GLN A 513 -25.50 -27.95 1.19
CA GLN A 513 -25.22 -28.50 2.52
C GLN A 513 -24.03 -29.48 2.48
N TYR A 514 -24.01 -30.41 1.52
CA TYR A 514 -22.92 -31.38 1.39
C TYR A 514 -21.57 -30.73 1.08
N LEU A 515 -21.52 -29.69 0.25
CA LEU A 515 -20.28 -28.91 0.05
C LEU A 515 -19.86 -28.18 1.33
N GLN A 516 -20.81 -27.64 2.11
CA GLN A 516 -20.48 -26.92 3.34
C GLN A 516 -19.86 -27.83 4.40
N ASN A 517 -20.33 -29.08 4.50
CA ASN A 517 -19.73 -30.10 5.37
C ASN A 517 -18.23 -30.29 5.05
N ILE A 518 -17.87 -30.39 3.75
CA ILE A 518 -16.46 -30.54 3.32
C ILE A 518 -15.62 -29.33 3.72
N LEU A 519 -16.12 -28.11 3.52
CA LEU A 519 -15.40 -26.89 3.90
C LEU A 519 -15.22 -26.77 5.42
N ASP A 520 -16.19 -27.23 6.21
CA ASP A 520 -16.12 -27.22 7.68
C ASP A 520 -15.16 -28.31 8.20
N GLU A 521 -15.29 -29.55 7.71
CA GLU A 521 -14.41 -30.68 8.04
C GLU A 521 -12.94 -30.40 7.69
N ARG A 522 -12.68 -29.73 6.56
CA ARG A 522 -11.32 -29.37 6.10
C ARG A 522 -10.87 -27.97 6.54
N SER A 523 -11.69 -27.24 7.31
CA SER A 523 -11.41 -25.87 7.79
C SER A 523 -11.11 -24.83 6.69
N TYR A 524 -11.69 -24.97 5.49
CA TYR A 524 -11.56 -24.03 4.38
C TYR A 524 -12.42 -22.77 4.57
N ARG A 525 -12.01 -21.91 5.51
CA ARG A 525 -12.74 -20.70 5.93
C ARG A 525 -12.80 -19.58 4.88
N GLY A 526 -11.98 -19.65 3.82
CA GLY A 526 -11.94 -18.65 2.75
C GLY A 526 -12.98 -18.85 1.63
N ILE A 527 -13.57 -20.04 1.51
CA ILE A 527 -14.42 -20.41 0.38
C ILE A 527 -15.90 -20.23 0.75
N LYS A 528 -16.66 -19.53 -0.10
CA LYS A 528 -18.11 -19.34 0.08
C LYS A 528 -18.94 -20.22 -0.87
N ILE A 529 -20.13 -20.60 -0.44
CA ILE A 529 -21.10 -21.40 -1.21
C ILE A 529 -22.39 -20.61 -1.39
N SER A 530 -22.96 -20.62 -2.60
CA SER A 530 -24.29 -20.07 -2.90
C SER A 530 -24.86 -20.68 -4.18
N THR A 531 -26.01 -20.19 -4.66
CA THR A 531 -26.65 -20.57 -5.93
C THR A 531 -27.03 -19.31 -6.72
N VAL A 532 -27.12 -19.44 -8.05
CA VAL A 532 -27.41 -18.33 -8.97
C VAL A 532 -28.86 -18.38 -9.45
N LEU A 533 -29.59 -17.28 -9.28
CA LEU A 533 -31.00 -17.17 -9.69
C LEU A 533 -31.20 -16.36 -10.98
N PRO A 534 -32.14 -16.78 -11.85
CA PRO A 534 -32.64 -16.00 -12.98
C PRO A 534 -33.71 -15.00 -12.52
N GLY A 535 -33.96 -13.96 -13.34
CA GLY A 535 -35.11 -13.05 -13.12
C GLY A 535 -36.48 -13.76 -13.05
N THR A 536 -36.62 -14.96 -13.62
CA THR A 536 -37.84 -15.79 -13.57
C THR A 536 -38.09 -16.46 -12.21
N ALA A 537 -37.15 -16.39 -11.26
CA ALA A 537 -37.40 -16.75 -9.86
C ALA A 537 -38.43 -15.81 -9.21
N LEU A 538 -38.59 -14.58 -9.71
CA LEU A 538 -39.58 -13.63 -9.25
C LEU A 538 -40.94 -13.84 -9.94
N LYS A 539 -42.00 -13.95 -9.14
CA LYS A 539 -43.41 -13.90 -9.57
C LYS A 539 -43.89 -12.45 -9.70
N THR A 540 -43.42 -11.60 -8.80
CA THR A 540 -43.73 -10.16 -8.77
C THR A 540 -42.41 -9.41 -8.68
N SER A 541 -42.19 -8.45 -9.59
CA SER A 541 -40.97 -7.61 -9.64
C SER A 541 -41.26 -6.12 -9.90
N PHE A 542 -42.53 -5.75 -10.11
CA PHE A 542 -42.92 -4.36 -10.29
C PHE A 542 -44.15 -3.99 -9.43
N PRO A 543 -44.10 -2.89 -8.65
CA PRO A 543 -42.89 -2.12 -8.33
C PRO A 543 -41.95 -2.94 -7.42
N PRO A 544 -40.65 -2.61 -7.31
CA PRO A 544 -39.66 -3.47 -6.65
C PRO A 544 -39.97 -3.85 -5.19
N SER A 545 -40.62 -2.98 -4.42
CA SER A 545 -41.09 -3.27 -3.05
C SER A 545 -42.11 -4.41 -2.97
N LYS A 546 -42.73 -4.79 -4.10
CA LYS A 546 -43.61 -5.95 -4.24
C LYS A 546 -42.87 -7.20 -4.73
N GLY A 547 -41.53 -7.16 -4.78
CA GLY A 547 -40.65 -8.29 -5.00
C GLY A 547 -41.12 -9.54 -4.26
N GLU A 548 -41.34 -10.63 -4.98
CA GLU A 548 -41.90 -11.87 -4.46
C GLU A 548 -41.38 -13.06 -5.29
N PHE A 549 -40.78 -14.06 -4.64
CA PHE A 549 -40.43 -15.32 -5.29
C PHE A 549 -41.69 -16.05 -5.77
N ASN A 550 -41.60 -16.76 -6.90
CA ASN A 550 -42.69 -17.62 -7.34
C ASN A 550 -42.87 -18.83 -6.38
N GLY A 551 -44.04 -19.47 -6.44
CA GLY A 551 -44.41 -20.55 -5.51
C GLY A 551 -43.60 -21.84 -5.62
N GLN A 552 -42.78 -22.01 -6.67
CA GLN A 552 -41.81 -23.11 -6.77
C GLN A 552 -40.46 -22.73 -6.15
N SER A 553 -40.08 -21.44 -6.23
CA SER A 553 -38.87 -20.91 -5.61
C SER A 553 -39.02 -20.65 -4.10
N SER A 554 -40.16 -20.13 -3.63
CA SER A 554 -40.29 -19.59 -2.27
C SER A 554 -39.98 -20.59 -1.14
N GLY A 555 -40.40 -21.85 -1.29
CA GLY A 555 -40.12 -22.91 -0.32
C GLY A 555 -38.62 -23.18 -0.16
N VAL A 556 -37.92 -23.48 -1.27
CA VAL A 556 -36.48 -23.76 -1.24
C VAL A 556 -35.65 -22.51 -0.91
N MET A 557 -36.10 -21.33 -1.35
CA MET A 557 -35.44 -20.06 -1.02
C MET A 557 -35.54 -19.69 0.46
N THR A 558 -36.52 -20.22 1.21
CA THR A 558 -36.56 -20.05 2.67
C THR A 558 -35.36 -20.75 3.33
N SER A 559 -35.08 -22.01 2.95
CA SER A 559 -33.93 -22.76 3.46
C SER A 559 -32.60 -22.15 3.00
N ILE A 560 -32.49 -21.81 1.71
CA ILE A 560 -31.28 -21.22 1.12
C ILE A 560 -30.96 -19.87 1.77
N CYS A 561 -31.94 -18.96 1.93
CA CYS A 561 -31.72 -17.69 2.61
C CYS A 561 -31.29 -17.86 4.08
N GLY A 562 -31.87 -18.82 4.81
CA GLY A 562 -31.47 -19.11 6.19
C GLY A 562 -30.01 -19.60 6.29
N PHE A 563 -29.60 -20.49 5.39
CA PHE A 563 -28.22 -20.96 5.28
C PHE A 563 -27.25 -19.84 4.90
N LEU A 564 -27.57 -19.06 3.86
CA LEU A 564 -26.73 -17.97 3.38
C LEU A 564 -26.51 -16.91 4.47
N LEU A 565 -27.55 -16.59 5.24
CA LEU A 565 -27.46 -15.70 6.40
C LEU A 565 -26.54 -16.26 7.48
N PHE A 566 -26.72 -17.54 7.85
CA PHE A 566 -25.91 -18.21 8.87
C PHE A 566 -24.43 -18.36 8.47
N ARG A 567 -24.14 -18.54 7.17
CA ARG A 567 -22.77 -18.69 6.64
C ARG A 567 -22.11 -17.38 6.18
N GLY A 568 -22.80 -16.23 6.27
CA GLY A 568 -22.27 -14.95 5.80
C GLY A 568 -21.98 -14.91 4.28
N SER A 569 -22.80 -15.61 3.49
CA SER A 569 -22.65 -15.78 2.04
C SER A 569 -23.74 -15.01 1.29
N PRO A 570 -23.44 -14.29 0.18
CA PRO A 570 -24.45 -13.59 -0.59
C PRO A 570 -25.31 -14.56 -1.42
N LEU A 571 -26.54 -14.17 -1.73
CA LEU A 571 -27.32 -14.75 -2.82
C LEU A 571 -26.81 -14.21 -4.16
N LEU A 572 -26.66 -15.08 -5.14
CA LEU A 572 -26.15 -14.72 -6.46
C LEU A 572 -27.32 -14.59 -7.44
N ILE A 573 -27.34 -13.52 -8.24
CA ILE A 573 -28.42 -13.24 -9.20
C ILE A 573 -27.89 -12.82 -10.56
N ASN A 574 -28.61 -13.18 -11.61
CA ASN A 574 -28.33 -12.76 -12.98
C ASN A 574 -29.29 -11.64 -13.40
N VAL A 575 -28.76 -10.48 -13.80
CA VAL A 575 -29.54 -9.23 -13.96
C VAL A 575 -29.30 -8.64 -15.35
N TYR A 576 -30.31 -8.76 -16.22
CA TYR A 576 -30.23 -8.37 -17.63
C TYR A 576 -31.33 -7.34 -18.02
N PRO A 577 -31.11 -6.03 -17.79
CA PRO A 577 -31.99 -4.95 -18.26
C PRO A 577 -32.24 -4.98 -19.78
N TYR A 578 -31.30 -5.55 -20.55
CA TYR A 578 -31.43 -5.78 -21.98
C TYR A 578 -32.71 -6.51 -22.37
N PHE A 579 -33.01 -7.67 -21.76
CA PHE A 579 -34.17 -8.48 -22.16
C PHE A 579 -35.50 -7.79 -21.84
N ALA A 580 -35.56 -7.03 -20.74
CA ALA A 580 -36.73 -6.23 -20.39
C ALA A 580 -36.95 -5.04 -21.35
N TYR A 581 -35.88 -4.35 -21.77
CA TYR A 581 -35.95 -3.33 -22.83
C TYR A 581 -36.37 -3.93 -24.17
N ALA A 582 -35.73 -5.02 -24.62
CA ALA A 582 -35.99 -5.63 -25.92
C ALA A 582 -37.40 -6.23 -26.02
N SER A 583 -37.97 -6.73 -24.92
CA SER A 583 -39.34 -7.25 -24.88
C SER A 583 -40.42 -6.17 -24.70
N ASN A 584 -40.12 -5.06 -24.02
CA ASN A 584 -41.08 -3.95 -23.89
C ASN A 584 -40.40 -2.57 -23.77
N PRO A 585 -39.98 -1.94 -24.90
CA PRO A 585 -39.34 -0.63 -24.91
C PRO A 585 -40.16 0.50 -24.28
N THR A 586 -41.48 0.34 -24.21
CA THR A 586 -42.41 1.33 -23.64
C THR A 586 -42.45 1.27 -22.10
N LYS A 587 -42.36 0.07 -21.51
CA LYS A 587 -42.32 -0.13 -20.05
C LYS A 587 -40.92 -0.10 -19.46
N ALA A 588 -39.90 -0.43 -20.25
CA ALA A 588 -38.49 -0.38 -19.87
C ALA A 588 -37.71 0.50 -20.88
N PRO A 589 -37.83 1.86 -20.83
CA PRO A 589 -37.21 2.73 -21.83
C PRO A 589 -35.69 2.59 -21.89
N LEU A 590 -35.10 2.77 -23.07
CA LEU A 590 -33.67 2.58 -23.32
C LEU A 590 -32.77 3.30 -22.31
N GLN A 591 -33.07 4.55 -21.97
CA GLN A 591 -32.25 5.31 -21.00
C GLN A 591 -32.36 4.76 -19.57
N TYR A 592 -33.50 4.18 -19.20
CA TYR A 592 -33.69 3.49 -17.92
C TYR A 592 -32.93 2.15 -17.86
N ALA A 593 -32.87 1.43 -18.98
CA ALA A 593 -32.07 0.20 -19.10
C ALA A 593 -30.55 0.47 -19.20
N LEU A 594 -30.13 1.65 -19.68
CA LEU A 594 -28.72 2.06 -19.83
C LEU A 594 -28.17 2.93 -18.67
N PHE A 595 -28.82 3.01 -17.51
CA PHE A 595 -28.43 3.88 -16.38
C PHE A 595 -28.37 5.40 -16.68
N ASN A 596 -29.05 5.86 -17.74
CA ASN A 596 -29.00 7.22 -18.26
C ASN A 596 -30.32 8.00 -18.05
N SER A 597 -31.32 7.47 -17.32
CA SER A 597 -32.57 8.18 -17.10
C SER A 597 -32.38 9.36 -16.15
N SER A 598 -32.88 10.54 -16.55
CA SER A 598 -33.05 11.69 -15.66
C SER A 598 -34.35 11.64 -14.84
N THR A 599 -35.25 10.70 -15.16
CA THR A 599 -36.57 10.59 -14.55
C THR A 599 -36.70 9.25 -13.83
N PRO A 600 -36.96 9.22 -12.51
CA PRO A 600 -37.05 7.97 -11.78
C PRO A 600 -38.43 7.30 -11.92
N VAL A 601 -38.43 5.97 -11.87
CA VAL A 601 -39.61 5.18 -11.52
C VAL A 601 -39.80 5.25 -10.01
N GLN A 602 -40.98 5.65 -9.55
CA GLN A 602 -41.29 5.79 -8.12
C GLN A 602 -41.99 4.56 -7.56
N ASP A 603 -41.58 4.16 -6.35
CA ASP A 603 -42.10 3.03 -5.58
C ASP A 603 -42.22 3.43 -4.11
N GLY A 604 -43.33 4.10 -3.78
CA GLY A 604 -43.50 4.77 -2.50
C GLY A 604 -42.45 5.88 -2.32
N ASN A 605 -41.50 5.66 -1.41
CA ASN A 605 -40.40 6.58 -1.14
C ASN A 605 -39.10 6.24 -1.91
N LEU A 606 -39.07 5.14 -2.67
CA LEU A 606 -37.88 4.71 -3.41
C LEU A 606 -37.93 5.18 -4.87
N SER A 607 -36.86 5.87 -5.31
CA SER A 607 -36.73 6.46 -6.64
C SER A 607 -35.68 5.72 -7.48
N TYR A 608 -36.13 4.88 -8.40
CA TYR A 608 -35.26 4.08 -9.28
C TYR A 608 -34.91 4.85 -10.55
N TYR A 609 -33.65 5.21 -10.73
CA TYR A 609 -33.17 5.90 -11.95
C TYR A 609 -32.71 4.93 -13.05
N ASN A 610 -32.60 3.64 -12.74
CA ASN A 610 -32.25 2.61 -13.70
C ASN A 610 -32.94 1.27 -13.39
N LEU A 611 -33.02 0.40 -14.39
CA LEU A 611 -33.71 -0.89 -14.30
C LEU A 611 -32.89 -1.98 -13.56
N PHE A 612 -31.57 -1.81 -13.45
CA PHE A 612 -30.72 -2.72 -12.70
C PHE A 612 -31.04 -2.63 -11.20
N ASP A 613 -31.00 -1.44 -10.60
CA ASP A 613 -31.38 -1.17 -9.20
C ASP A 613 -32.76 -1.76 -8.89
N ALA A 614 -33.74 -1.51 -9.76
CA ALA A 614 -35.11 -1.98 -9.61
C ALA A 614 -35.25 -3.51 -9.67
N THR A 615 -34.35 -4.19 -10.39
CA THR A 615 -34.33 -5.65 -10.45
C THR A 615 -33.64 -6.24 -9.22
N VAL A 616 -32.51 -5.66 -8.78
CA VAL A 616 -31.81 -6.07 -7.55
C VAL A 616 -32.72 -5.89 -6.32
N ASP A 617 -33.40 -4.75 -6.19
CA ASP A 617 -34.28 -4.49 -5.05
C ASP A 617 -35.56 -5.34 -5.06
N ALA A 618 -36.00 -5.79 -6.24
CA ALA A 618 -37.07 -6.78 -6.34
C ALA A 618 -36.63 -8.17 -5.83
N PHE A 619 -35.36 -8.57 -6.03
CA PHE A 619 -34.80 -9.75 -5.36
C PHE A 619 -34.68 -9.54 -3.86
N ILE A 620 -34.16 -8.40 -3.39
CA ILE A 620 -34.01 -8.13 -1.95
C ILE A 620 -35.38 -8.15 -1.25
N SER A 621 -36.42 -7.54 -1.82
CA SER A 621 -37.78 -7.64 -1.25
C SER A 621 -38.45 -9.00 -1.41
N ALA A 622 -38.02 -9.85 -2.34
CA ALA A 622 -38.41 -11.27 -2.34
C ALA A 622 -37.71 -12.06 -1.23
N MET A 623 -36.43 -11.79 -0.96
CA MET A 623 -35.64 -12.39 0.11
C MET A 623 -36.19 -12.05 1.49
N GLU A 624 -36.55 -10.78 1.73
CA GLU A 624 -37.24 -10.34 2.96
C GLU A 624 -38.49 -11.18 3.28
N ARG A 625 -39.28 -11.56 2.27
CA ARG A 625 -40.51 -12.35 2.44
C ARG A 625 -40.27 -13.82 2.79
N VAL A 626 -39.05 -14.32 2.61
CA VAL A 626 -38.63 -15.68 3.01
C VAL A 626 -37.59 -15.66 4.14
N GLY A 627 -37.52 -14.55 4.91
CA GLY A 627 -36.63 -14.40 6.07
C GLY A 627 -35.20 -13.98 5.76
N GLY A 628 -34.81 -13.89 4.48
CA GLY A 628 -33.47 -13.51 4.01
C GLY A 628 -33.14 -12.02 4.07
N ALA A 629 -33.76 -11.25 4.97
CA ALA A 629 -33.65 -9.79 4.98
C ALA A 629 -32.20 -9.26 5.14
N GLY A 630 -31.36 -9.98 5.90
CA GLY A 630 -29.95 -9.69 6.10
C GLY A 630 -28.97 -10.41 5.16
N VAL A 631 -29.46 -11.18 4.18
CA VAL A 631 -28.59 -11.86 3.20
C VAL A 631 -28.15 -10.86 2.14
N GLU A 632 -26.85 -10.77 1.87
CA GLU A 632 -26.31 -9.88 0.83
C GLU A 632 -26.56 -10.41 -0.58
N VAL A 633 -26.38 -9.55 -1.60
CA VAL A 633 -26.65 -9.87 -3.00
C VAL A 633 -25.46 -9.51 -3.88
N ALA A 634 -25.04 -10.44 -4.74
CA ALA A 634 -24.05 -10.22 -5.78
C ALA A 634 -24.64 -10.52 -7.16
N VAL A 635 -24.25 -9.75 -8.18
CA VAL A 635 -24.71 -9.92 -9.56
C VAL A 635 -23.68 -10.70 -10.36
N THR A 636 -23.94 -11.98 -10.57
CA THR A 636 -22.98 -12.93 -11.17
C THR A 636 -23.01 -13.02 -12.69
N GLU A 637 -24.00 -12.39 -13.32
CA GLU A 637 -24.04 -12.05 -14.74
C GLU A 637 -24.79 -10.75 -14.95
N SER A 638 -24.20 -9.80 -15.69
CA SER A 638 -24.91 -8.71 -16.31
C SER A 638 -24.23 -8.32 -17.63
N GLY A 639 -25.02 -8.05 -18.67
CA GLY A 639 -24.48 -7.76 -19.99
C GLY A 639 -25.52 -7.25 -20.98
N TRP A 640 -25.04 -6.87 -22.17
CA TRP A 640 -25.87 -6.40 -23.28
C TRP A 640 -25.22 -6.83 -24.61
N PRO A 641 -25.95 -7.50 -25.52
CA PRO A 641 -25.33 -8.09 -26.70
C PRO A 641 -25.06 -7.05 -27.80
N SER A 642 -23.90 -7.16 -28.45
CA SER A 642 -23.43 -6.22 -29.48
C SER A 642 -24.07 -6.41 -30.84
N ALA A 643 -24.73 -7.54 -31.08
CA ALA A 643 -25.47 -7.86 -32.31
C ALA A 643 -26.56 -8.92 -32.01
N GLY A 644 -27.30 -9.32 -33.03
CA GLY A 644 -28.25 -10.45 -32.97
C GLY A 644 -29.73 -10.07 -32.82
N ASN A 645 -30.08 -8.82 -32.50
CA ASN A 645 -31.49 -8.37 -32.42
C ASN A 645 -31.66 -6.92 -32.94
N GLY A 646 -31.23 -6.69 -34.18
CA GLY A 646 -31.49 -5.45 -34.93
C GLY A 646 -31.15 -4.18 -34.15
N ILE A 647 -32.10 -3.25 -34.07
CA ILE A 647 -31.94 -1.94 -33.41
C ILE A 647 -31.74 -2.00 -31.89
N PHE A 648 -31.97 -3.15 -31.26
CA PHE A 648 -31.80 -3.33 -29.81
C PHE A 648 -30.35 -3.70 -29.44
N THR A 649 -29.50 -3.98 -30.43
CA THR A 649 -28.13 -4.50 -30.24
C THR A 649 -27.14 -3.75 -31.12
N SER A 650 -26.10 -3.15 -30.51
CA SER A 650 -24.94 -2.61 -31.23
C SER A 650 -23.72 -2.59 -30.29
N PRO A 651 -22.48 -2.51 -30.82
CA PRO A 651 -21.28 -2.34 -29.99
C PRO A 651 -21.32 -1.05 -29.14
N GLU A 652 -21.98 0.00 -29.60
CA GLU A 652 -22.18 1.25 -28.88
C GLU A 652 -23.16 1.10 -27.72
N LEU A 653 -24.27 0.37 -27.92
CA LEU A 653 -25.24 0.04 -26.86
C LEU A 653 -24.58 -0.87 -25.81
N ALA A 654 -23.95 -1.96 -26.24
CA ALA A 654 -23.27 -2.92 -25.38
C ALA A 654 -22.16 -2.25 -24.54
N GLY A 655 -21.32 -1.44 -25.18
CA GLY A 655 -20.29 -0.67 -24.48
C GLY A 655 -20.86 0.40 -23.56
N THR A 656 -22.01 0.99 -23.88
CA THR A 656 -22.65 1.97 -22.99
C THR A 656 -23.22 1.30 -21.75
N TYR A 657 -23.89 0.16 -21.91
CA TYR A 657 -24.37 -0.65 -20.78
C TYR A 657 -23.21 -1.10 -19.88
N ASN A 658 -22.22 -1.82 -20.43
CA ASN A 658 -21.14 -2.40 -19.64
C ASN A 658 -20.26 -1.34 -18.94
N ARG A 659 -20.03 -0.17 -19.54
CA ARG A 659 -19.35 0.95 -18.86
C ARG A 659 -20.18 1.55 -17.72
N ASN A 660 -21.49 1.67 -17.89
CA ASN A 660 -22.37 2.26 -16.88
C ASN A 660 -22.66 1.29 -15.73
N PHE A 661 -22.85 0.00 -16.01
CA PHE A 661 -22.95 -1.07 -15.00
C PHE A 661 -21.69 -1.11 -14.13
N MET A 662 -20.50 -1.20 -14.74
CA MET A 662 -19.21 -1.15 -14.04
C MET A 662 -19.11 0.10 -13.14
N LYS A 663 -19.40 1.29 -13.70
CA LYS A 663 -19.39 2.57 -12.96
C LYS A 663 -20.39 2.61 -11.80
N HIS A 664 -21.52 1.90 -11.90
CA HIS A 664 -22.52 1.82 -10.85
C HIS A 664 -22.06 0.91 -9.70
N VAL A 665 -21.66 -0.33 -9.99
CA VAL A 665 -21.25 -1.28 -8.92
C VAL A 665 -19.93 -0.89 -8.26
N ASN A 666 -19.00 -0.26 -9.00
CA ASN A 666 -17.79 0.37 -8.43
C ASN A 666 -18.07 1.75 -7.81
N SER A 667 -19.30 2.02 -7.34
CA SER A 667 -19.63 3.24 -6.61
C SER A 667 -20.29 2.92 -5.27
N PRO A 668 -19.98 3.66 -4.18
CA PRO A 668 -20.51 3.41 -2.83
C PRO A 668 -21.97 3.90 -2.69
N LYS A 669 -22.79 3.68 -3.72
CA LYS A 669 -24.20 4.06 -3.76
C LYS A 669 -25.12 2.94 -3.30
N GLY A 670 -24.79 1.69 -3.63
CA GLY A 670 -25.75 0.59 -3.56
C GLY A 670 -27.01 0.87 -4.39
N THR A 671 -28.11 0.28 -3.96
CA THR A 671 -29.44 0.48 -4.55
C THR A 671 -30.28 1.46 -3.71
N PRO A 672 -31.44 1.95 -4.20
CA PRO A 672 -32.36 2.76 -3.39
C PRO A 672 -32.82 2.07 -2.08
N LYS A 673 -32.96 0.75 -2.06
CA LYS A 673 -33.37 -0.02 -0.87
C LYS A 673 -32.22 -0.39 0.06
N ARG A 674 -31.00 -0.61 -0.48
CA ARG A 674 -29.76 -0.80 0.29
C ARG A 674 -28.72 0.27 -0.07
N PRO A 675 -28.95 1.54 0.31
CA PRO A 675 -28.03 2.63 0.02
C PRO A 675 -26.71 2.45 0.77
N GLY A 676 -25.59 2.64 0.09
CA GLY A 676 -24.24 2.49 0.63
C GLY A 676 -23.72 1.05 0.72
N HIS A 677 -24.54 0.02 0.49
CA HIS A 677 -24.05 -1.36 0.38
C HIS A 677 -23.28 -1.54 -0.93
N TYR A 678 -22.16 -2.25 -0.85
CA TYR A 678 -21.39 -2.68 -2.03
C TYR A 678 -22.11 -3.86 -2.72
N ILE A 679 -22.01 -3.92 -4.06
CA ILE A 679 -22.60 -4.95 -4.90
C ILE A 679 -21.49 -5.56 -5.74
N GLU A 680 -21.10 -6.80 -5.46
CA GLU A 680 -20.14 -7.51 -6.32
C GLU A 680 -20.79 -7.78 -7.69
N GLY A 681 -20.07 -7.50 -8.77
CA GLY A 681 -20.63 -7.51 -10.13
C GLY A 681 -19.74 -8.21 -11.15
N PHE A 682 -20.35 -9.01 -12.02
CA PHE A 682 -19.69 -9.73 -13.11
C PHE A 682 -20.26 -9.34 -14.48
N ILE A 683 -19.38 -9.05 -15.43
CA ILE A 683 -19.77 -8.77 -16.83
C ILE A 683 -19.88 -10.07 -17.63
N PHE A 684 -21.07 -10.31 -18.17
CA PHE A 684 -21.33 -11.37 -19.14
C PHE A 684 -21.17 -10.81 -20.57
N ALA A 685 -20.20 -11.25 -21.37
CA ALA A 685 -19.17 -12.25 -21.08
C ALA A 685 -17.80 -11.84 -21.67
N LEU A 686 -16.76 -12.61 -21.39
CA LEU A 686 -15.40 -12.33 -21.87
C LEU A 686 -15.32 -12.37 -23.41
N PHE A 687 -15.88 -13.41 -24.03
CA PHE A 687 -15.84 -13.63 -25.48
C PHE A 687 -17.24 -13.74 -26.09
N ASN A 688 -17.32 -13.51 -27.40
CA ASN A 688 -18.44 -14.00 -28.21
C ASN A 688 -18.34 -15.53 -28.30
N GLU A 689 -19.40 -16.25 -27.92
CA GLU A 689 -19.44 -17.71 -27.83
C GLU A 689 -20.22 -18.30 -29.00
N ASN A 690 -19.51 -18.75 -30.03
CA ASN A 690 -20.12 -19.06 -31.33
C ASN A 690 -21.05 -20.30 -31.34
N GLN A 691 -20.96 -21.20 -30.37
CA GLN A 691 -21.81 -22.39 -30.24
C GLN A 691 -23.08 -22.16 -29.41
N LYS A 692 -23.26 -20.96 -28.82
CA LYS A 692 -24.54 -20.57 -28.18
C LYS A 692 -25.68 -20.40 -29.21
N PRO A 693 -26.95 -20.43 -28.78
CA PRO A 693 -28.11 -20.28 -29.66
C PRO A 693 -28.02 -19.06 -30.59
N ALA A 694 -28.35 -19.27 -31.86
CA ALA A 694 -28.13 -18.29 -32.92
C ALA A 694 -28.83 -16.95 -32.65
N GLY A 695 -28.08 -15.85 -32.72
CA GLY A 695 -28.59 -14.50 -32.46
C GLY A 695 -27.84 -13.78 -31.34
N VAL A 696 -28.55 -13.39 -30.28
CA VAL A 696 -27.99 -12.52 -29.22
C VAL A 696 -26.99 -13.22 -28.30
N GLU A 697 -27.21 -14.50 -28.00
CA GLU A 697 -26.38 -15.27 -27.05
C GLU A 697 -24.93 -15.43 -27.53
N GLN A 698 -24.71 -15.46 -28.84
CA GLN A 698 -23.39 -15.49 -29.47
C GLN A 698 -22.63 -14.14 -29.39
N ASN A 699 -23.25 -13.07 -28.90
CA ASN A 699 -22.79 -11.69 -29.10
C ASN A 699 -22.67 -10.85 -27.80
N PHE A 700 -22.57 -11.49 -26.63
CA PHE A 700 -22.36 -10.81 -25.34
C PHE A 700 -20.90 -10.43 -25.03
N GLY A 701 -19.95 -10.79 -25.89
CA GLY A 701 -18.51 -10.66 -25.61
C GLY A 701 -18.02 -9.22 -25.45
N LEU A 702 -17.14 -9.03 -24.47
CA LEU A 702 -16.21 -7.89 -24.41
C LEU A 702 -15.17 -7.97 -25.53
N PHE A 703 -14.75 -9.18 -25.88
CA PHE A 703 -13.76 -9.49 -26.91
C PHE A 703 -14.32 -10.43 -27.98
N TYR A 704 -13.87 -10.25 -29.22
CA TYR A 704 -13.93 -11.31 -30.22
C TYR A 704 -12.97 -12.45 -29.82
N PRO A 705 -13.21 -13.69 -30.28
CA PRO A 705 -12.27 -14.81 -30.10
C PRO A 705 -10.85 -14.50 -30.59
N THR A 706 -10.68 -13.55 -31.51
CA THR A 706 -9.35 -13.02 -31.90
C THR A 706 -8.64 -12.13 -30.86
N MET A 707 -9.09 -12.14 -29.59
CA MET A 707 -8.65 -11.29 -28.47
C MET A 707 -8.72 -9.76 -28.72
N LYS A 708 -9.45 -9.34 -29.76
CA LYS A 708 -9.70 -7.91 -30.04
C LYS A 708 -10.97 -7.47 -29.33
N PRO A 709 -11.00 -6.31 -28.66
CA PRO A 709 -12.23 -5.81 -28.03
C PRO A 709 -13.31 -5.58 -29.10
N VAL A 710 -14.54 -6.00 -28.81
CA VAL A 710 -15.72 -5.72 -29.64
C VAL A 710 -16.07 -4.23 -29.52
N TYR A 711 -15.91 -3.66 -28.32
CA TYR A 711 -16.13 -2.26 -27.99
C TYR A 711 -15.31 -1.86 -26.75
N THR A 712 -14.90 -0.59 -26.66
CA THR A 712 -14.05 -0.13 -25.54
C THR A 712 -14.85 0.02 -24.24
N VAL A 713 -14.77 -0.99 -23.36
CA VAL A 713 -15.32 -0.95 -22.00
C VAL A 713 -14.30 -0.45 -20.99
N LEU A 714 -13.17 -1.15 -20.87
CA LEU A 714 -12.14 -0.88 -19.88
C LEU A 714 -11.36 0.37 -20.28
N TYR A 715 -11.77 1.50 -19.71
CA TYR A 715 -11.20 2.81 -19.96
C TYR A 715 -10.27 3.17 -18.80
N TYR A 716 -8.96 3.28 -19.06
CA TYR A 716 -8.03 4.03 -18.20
C TYR A 716 -8.59 5.46 -18.05
N LYS A 717 -9.36 5.71 -16.98
CA LYS A 717 -10.06 6.99 -16.76
C LYS A 717 -9.00 8.06 -16.51
N ALA A 718 -8.73 8.83 -17.56
CA ALA A 718 -8.11 10.13 -17.39
C ALA A 718 -9.09 10.97 -16.57
N LEU A 719 -8.64 11.48 -15.41
CA LEU A 719 -9.42 12.28 -14.48
C LEU A 719 -10.37 13.27 -15.21
N SER A 720 -11.63 13.36 -14.81
CA SER A 720 -12.58 14.30 -15.43
C SER A 720 -12.13 15.74 -15.23
N SER A 721 -12.67 16.67 -16.01
CA SER A 721 -12.36 18.10 -15.85
C SER A 721 -12.59 18.57 -14.42
N ASP A 722 -13.69 18.14 -13.80
CA ASP A 722 -14.09 18.58 -12.46
C ASP A 722 -13.28 17.89 -11.36
N GLN A 723 -12.91 16.61 -11.53
CA GLN A 723 -11.94 15.97 -10.63
C GLN A 723 -10.53 16.56 -10.79
N LYS A 724 -10.14 17.05 -11.98
CA LYS A 724 -8.91 17.83 -12.14
C LYS A 724 -9.01 19.20 -11.46
N VAL A 725 -10.14 19.89 -11.52
CA VAL A 725 -10.33 21.18 -10.84
C VAL A 725 -10.35 21.00 -9.33
N MET A 726 -11.03 19.98 -8.79
CA MET A 726 -10.96 19.67 -7.35
C MET A 726 -9.57 19.24 -6.91
N ALA A 727 -8.89 18.38 -7.68
CA ALA A 727 -7.50 18.03 -7.37
C ALA A 727 -6.60 19.28 -7.41
N VAL A 728 -6.70 20.13 -8.44
CA VAL A 728 -5.90 21.36 -8.54
C VAL A 728 -6.26 22.36 -7.44
N SER A 729 -7.52 22.49 -7.01
CA SER A 729 -7.88 23.39 -5.90
C SER A 729 -7.44 22.85 -4.54
N GLN A 730 -7.51 21.53 -4.32
CA GLN A 730 -6.94 20.86 -3.14
C GLN A 730 -5.41 20.96 -3.11
N TRP A 731 -4.74 20.79 -4.26
CA TRP A 731 -3.30 21.01 -4.40
C TRP A 731 -2.91 22.47 -4.18
N ILE A 732 -3.69 23.44 -4.68
CA ILE A 732 -3.46 24.87 -4.42
C ILE A 732 -3.68 25.18 -2.93
N ALA A 733 -4.74 24.66 -2.30
CA ALA A 733 -4.98 24.84 -0.87
C ALA A 733 -3.86 24.20 -0.02
N PHE A 734 -3.41 23.01 -0.38
CA PHE A 734 -2.28 22.33 0.26
C PHE A 734 -0.98 23.13 0.09
N ILE A 735 -0.65 23.57 -1.13
CA ILE A 735 0.55 24.38 -1.39
C ILE A 735 0.49 25.72 -0.65
N LEU A 736 -0.65 26.42 -0.63
CA LEU A 736 -0.80 27.68 0.10
C LEU A 736 -0.72 27.48 1.61
N SER A 737 -1.31 26.41 2.15
CA SER A 737 -1.18 26.02 3.56
C SER A 737 0.28 25.68 3.92
N PHE A 738 0.95 24.88 3.09
CA PHE A 738 2.35 24.47 3.25
C PHE A 738 3.30 25.68 3.19
N LEU A 739 3.10 26.60 2.24
CA LEU A 739 3.87 27.84 2.13
C LEU A 739 3.60 28.79 3.32
N ALA A 740 2.35 28.92 3.77
CA ALA A 740 2.01 29.68 4.97
C ALA A 740 2.63 29.07 6.24
N THR A 741 2.73 27.74 6.31
CA THR A 741 3.37 27.04 7.43
C THR A 741 4.89 27.25 7.42
N ILE A 742 5.55 27.10 6.27
CA ILE A 742 7.00 27.39 6.10
C ILE A 742 7.32 28.86 6.42
N TYR A 743 6.38 29.78 6.17
CA TYR A 743 6.53 31.20 6.52
C TYR A 743 6.36 31.47 8.02
N ASN A 744 5.45 30.76 8.69
CA ASN A 744 5.09 31.00 10.10
C ASN A 744 5.85 30.14 11.11
N HIS A 745 6.45 29.01 10.73
CA HIS A 745 7.32 28.18 11.55
C HIS A 745 8.59 27.80 10.79
N ASN A 746 9.76 28.08 11.38
CA ASN A 746 11.07 27.69 10.86
C ASN A 746 11.30 26.17 11.07
N ILE A 747 10.57 25.32 10.36
CA ILE A 747 10.73 23.86 10.42
C ILE A 747 11.86 23.45 9.48
N GLU A 748 12.91 22.85 10.03
CA GLU A 748 13.86 22.10 9.23
C GLU A 748 13.26 20.73 8.92
N ILE A 749 13.09 20.44 7.63
CA ILE A 749 12.57 19.16 7.14
C ILE A 749 13.77 18.24 6.90
N VAL A 750 13.84 17.16 7.67
CA VAL A 750 14.83 16.09 7.47
C VAL A 750 14.48 15.31 6.20
N GLU A 751 15.48 15.03 5.36
CA GLU A 751 15.28 14.25 4.13
C GLU A 751 15.03 12.78 4.46
N ALA A 752 13.91 12.23 4.00
CA ALA A 752 13.65 10.79 4.04
C ALA A 752 14.60 10.07 3.08
N LYS A 753 15.75 9.62 3.61
CA LYS A 753 16.70 8.76 2.88
C LYS A 753 16.11 7.37 2.65
N MET A 754 16.52 6.75 1.55
CA MET A 754 16.47 5.29 1.42
C MET A 754 17.52 4.71 2.38
N THR A 755 17.12 3.87 3.33
CA THR A 755 17.98 3.23 4.33
C THR A 755 17.93 1.72 4.16
N PHE A 756 19.07 1.04 4.27
CA PHE A 756 19.07 -0.41 4.46
C PHE A 756 18.77 -0.69 5.92
N ASP A 757 17.75 -1.51 6.21
CA ASP A 757 17.45 -1.91 7.59
C ASP A 757 18.37 -3.07 8.01
N ILE A 758 19.62 -2.71 8.28
CA ILE A 758 20.71 -3.60 8.66
C ILE A 758 21.74 -2.79 9.46
N GLY A 759 22.24 -3.36 10.55
CA GLY A 759 23.33 -2.77 11.33
C GLY A 759 24.71 -3.22 10.87
N VAL A 760 25.74 -2.51 11.33
CA VAL A 760 27.14 -2.95 11.18
C VAL A 760 27.86 -2.77 12.52
N ASN A 761 28.66 -3.77 12.90
CA ASN A 761 29.49 -3.72 14.10
C ASN A 761 30.70 -2.79 13.87
N TYR A 762 30.87 -1.79 14.74
CA TYR A 762 32.07 -0.96 14.73
C TYR A 762 33.05 -1.43 15.80
N GLY A 763 33.98 -2.29 15.37
CA GLY A 763 35.18 -2.63 16.13
C GLY A 763 36.22 -1.50 16.12
N THR A 764 37.03 -1.43 17.17
CA THR A 764 38.04 -0.38 17.39
C THR A 764 39.46 -0.92 17.63
N LEU A 765 39.68 -2.24 17.47
CA LEU A 765 40.96 -2.92 17.69
C LEU A 765 41.90 -2.79 16.48
N GLY A 766 42.29 -1.57 16.15
CA GLY A 766 43.28 -1.31 15.11
C GLY A 766 43.96 0.06 15.21
N ASP A 767 45.28 0.09 15.07
CA ASP A 767 46.10 1.33 15.10
C ASP A 767 46.11 2.10 13.77
N ASN A 768 45.48 1.55 12.74
CA ASN A 768 45.43 2.10 11.38
C ASN A 768 44.03 2.54 10.93
N LEU A 769 43.04 2.46 11.83
CA LEU A 769 41.64 2.79 11.56
C LEU A 769 41.44 4.29 11.25
N PRO A 770 40.41 4.66 10.46
CA PRO A 770 40.08 6.06 10.19
C PRO A 770 39.48 6.73 11.44
N SER A 771 39.47 8.07 11.49
CA SER A 771 38.88 8.79 12.62
C SER A 771 37.37 8.56 12.74
N HIS A 772 36.81 8.77 13.93
CA HIS A 772 35.41 8.46 14.20
C HIS A 772 34.43 9.31 13.37
N GLU A 773 34.77 10.55 13.01
CA GLU A 773 33.97 11.38 12.09
C GLU A 773 34.00 10.83 10.66
N ASP A 774 35.16 10.31 10.25
CA ASP A 774 35.40 9.75 8.92
C ASP A 774 34.72 8.36 8.77
N MET A 775 34.61 7.62 9.87
CA MET A 775 33.79 6.41 10.03
C MET A 775 32.29 6.73 10.00
N VAL A 776 31.83 7.72 10.78
CA VAL A 776 30.43 8.19 10.78
C VAL A 776 30.00 8.63 9.39
N GLN A 777 30.86 9.34 8.67
CA GLN A 777 30.60 9.72 7.28
C GLN A 777 30.53 8.49 6.37
N LEU A 778 31.39 7.48 6.57
CA LEU A 778 31.35 6.23 5.80
C LEU A 778 30.06 5.42 6.06
N PHE A 779 29.55 5.37 7.29
CA PHE A 779 28.22 4.81 7.58
C PHE A 779 27.12 5.55 6.77
N LYS A 780 27.13 6.88 6.83
CA LYS A 780 26.13 7.76 6.18
C LYS A 780 26.20 7.78 4.65
N ASP A 781 27.38 7.50 4.09
CA ASP A 781 27.63 7.35 2.65
C ASP A 781 27.19 5.97 2.12
N ASN A 782 27.26 4.92 2.96
CA ASN A 782 26.77 3.57 2.65
C ASN A 782 25.32 3.32 3.11
N HIS A 783 24.60 4.37 3.55
CA HIS A 783 23.20 4.30 3.97
C HIS A 783 22.91 3.37 5.16
N ILE A 784 23.93 3.09 5.98
CA ILE A 784 23.83 2.33 7.24
C ILE A 784 23.35 3.30 8.33
N ASN A 785 22.21 3.00 8.97
CA ASN A 785 21.61 3.82 10.04
C ASN A 785 21.70 3.16 11.44
N LYS A 786 22.23 1.94 11.55
CA LYS A 786 22.34 1.18 12.80
C LYS A 786 23.79 0.75 13.05
N MET A 787 24.27 0.96 14.27
CA MET A 787 25.63 0.59 14.69
C MET A 787 25.60 -0.25 15.96
N ARG A 788 26.49 -1.25 16.06
CA ARG A 788 26.79 -1.89 17.34
C ARG A 788 28.20 -1.53 17.78
N LEU A 789 28.31 -0.95 18.97
CA LEU A 789 29.55 -0.53 19.60
C LEU A 789 29.80 -1.38 20.85
N PHE A 790 31.00 -1.93 21.00
CA PHE A 790 31.30 -2.92 22.03
C PHE A 790 31.60 -2.35 23.42
N ASN A 791 31.88 -1.04 23.53
CA ASN A 791 32.17 -0.33 24.77
C ASN A 791 31.72 1.14 24.67
N PRO A 792 31.54 1.87 25.79
CA PRO A 792 31.15 3.28 25.77
C PRO A 792 32.33 4.21 25.44
N ASN A 793 32.92 4.08 24.23
CA ASN A 793 33.98 4.97 23.78
C ASN A 793 33.44 6.41 23.64
N PRO A 794 33.93 7.37 24.45
CA PRO A 794 33.38 8.72 24.51
C PRO A 794 33.80 9.60 23.32
N GLU A 795 34.72 9.17 22.47
CA GLU A 795 35.07 9.86 21.23
C GLU A 795 34.15 9.41 20.09
N VAL A 796 33.80 8.13 20.05
CA VAL A 796 32.78 7.58 19.13
C VAL A 796 31.40 8.16 19.41
N LEU A 797 30.97 8.17 20.68
CA LEU A 797 29.68 8.73 21.08
C LEU A 797 29.58 10.22 20.70
N LYS A 798 30.62 11.03 20.93
CA LYS A 798 30.66 12.44 20.48
C LYS A 798 30.59 12.58 18.96
N ALA A 799 31.20 11.68 18.20
CA ALA A 799 31.12 11.70 16.74
C ALA A 799 29.71 11.32 16.22
N LEU A 800 28.93 10.56 17.00
CA LEU A 800 27.56 10.13 16.68
C LEU A 800 26.45 11.14 17.04
N MET A 801 26.75 12.14 17.88
CA MET A 801 25.78 13.18 18.29
C MET A 801 25.17 13.90 17.09
N GLY A 802 23.83 13.89 17.00
CA GLY A 802 23.05 14.53 15.93
C GLY A 802 23.21 13.90 14.54
N GLN A 803 23.78 12.71 14.42
CA GLN A 803 24.10 12.10 13.10
C GLN A 803 22.97 11.27 12.49
N GLY A 804 21.98 10.85 13.29
CA GLY A 804 20.90 9.96 12.83
C GLY A 804 21.34 8.52 12.57
N ILE A 805 22.34 8.04 13.34
CA ILE A 805 22.69 6.61 13.44
C ILE A 805 22.27 6.15 14.83
N SER A 806 21.48 5.10 14.92
CA SER A 806 21.06 4.51 16.19
C SER A 806 22.04 3.42 16.66
N ILE A 807 22.08 3.15 17.96
CA ILE A 807 23.11 2.30 18.58
C ILE A 807 22.60 1.20 19.51
N VAL A 808 23.23 0.03 19.35
CA VAL A 808 23.45 -0.95 20.42
C VAL A 808 24.73 -0.56 21.15
N LEU A 809 24.63 -0.29 22.45
CA LEU A 809 25.79 -0.04 23.32
C LEU A 809 26.13 -1.29 24.14
N GLY A 810 27.33 -1.83 23.96
CA GLY A 810 27.88 -2.90 24.79
C GLY A 810 28.44 -2.39 26.13
N ILE A 811 28.17 -3.15 27.19
CA ILE A 811 28.91 -3.06 28.45
C ILE A 811 30.16 -3.95 28.35
N PRO A 812 31.37 -3.44 28.65
CA PRO A 812 32.58 -4.23 28.71
C PRO A 812 32.46 -5.43 29.66
N ASN A 813 33.06 -6.57 29.30
CA ASN A 813 32.97 -7.79 30.11
C ASN A 813 33.67 -7.63 31.47
N GLU A 814 34.72 -6.82 31.50
CA GLU A 814 35.49 -6.42 32.68
C GLU A 814 34.71 -5.54 33.67
N ASP A 815 33.73 -4.76 33.21
CA ASP A 815 32.89 -3.91 34.07
C ASP A 815 31.84 -4.74 34.84
N LEU A 816 31.39 -5.88 34.29
CA LEU A 816 30.23 -6.64 34.78
C LEU A 816 30.29 -6.98 36.27
N ALA A 817 31.46 -7.36 36.78
CA ALA A 817 31.64 -7.71 38.18
C ALA A 817 31.36 -6.51 39.10
N SER A 818 31.95 -5.35 38.82
CA SER A 818 31.78 -4.13 39.64
C SER A 818 30.38 -3.53 39.51
N LEU A 819 29.77 -3.59 38.33
CA LEU A 819 28.39 -3.17 38.10
C LEU A 819 27.36 -4.07 38.80
N SER A 820 27.72 -5.31 39.12
CA SER A 820 26.84 -6.22 39.88
C SER A 820 26.81 -5.94 41.39
N GLU A 821 27.72 -5.11 41.92
CA GLU A 821 27.86 -4.88 43.37
C GLU A 821 26.72 -4.02 43.95
N SER A 822 26.21 -3.02 43.20
CA SER A 822 25.06 -2.21 43.64
C SER A 822 24.36 -1.45 42.50
N GLN A 823 23.13 -1.00 42.77
CA GLN A 823 22.36 -0.13 41.87
C GLN A 823 23.11 1.17 41.54
N GLU A 824 23.75 1.78 42.54
CA GLU A 824 24.48 3.04 42.39
C GLU A 824 25.71 2.93 41.49
N ALA A 825 26.29 1.73 41.33
CA ALA A 825 27.37 1.49 40.37
C ALA A 825 26.85 1.56 38.92
N VAL A 826 25.68 0.97 38.67
CA VAL A 826 24.98 1.04 37.38
C VAL A 826 24.46 2.44 37.08
N ASP A 827 23.90 3.14 38.06
CA ASP A 827 23.42 4.52 37.88
C ASP A 827 24.60 5.46 37.53
N GLN A 828 25.75 5.30 38.18
CA GLN A 828 26.98 6.04 37.83
C GLN A 828 27.47 5.71 36.42
N TRP A 829 27.47 4.43 36.02
CA TRP A 829 27.84 4.02 34.67
C TRP A 829 26.89 4.63 33.62
N PHE A 830 25.58 4.58 33.88
CA PHE A 830 24.56 5.14 32.98
C PHE A 830 24.67 6.68 32.87
N ALA A 831 24.89 7.37 33.99
CA ALA A 831 25.07 8.82 34.06
C ALA A 831 26.34 9.32 33.34
N VAL A 832 27.35 8.47 33.15
CA VAL A 832 28.58 8.79 32.41
C VAL A 832 28.49 8.38 30.93
N ASN A 833 27.89 7.22 30.64
CA ASN A 833 28.00 6.56 29.34
C ASN A 833 26.78 6.70 28.43
N VAL A 834 25.59 6.98 28.98
CA VAL A 834 24.32 7.05 28.24
C VAL A 834 23.65 8.41 28.39
N GLN A 835 23.43 8.84 29.64
CA GLN A 835 22.70 10.08 29.95
C GLN A 835 23.28 11.36 29.29
N PRO A 836 24.60 11.53 29.10
CA PRO A 836 25.15 12.72 28.43
C PRO A 836 24.92 12.77 26.91
N TYR A 837 24.37 11.69 26.32
CA TYR A 837 24.25 11.51 24.88
C TYR A 837 22.83 11.16 24.41
N ILE A 838 21.94 10.73 25.30
CA ILE A 838 20.61 10.17 24.97
C ILE A 838 19.64 11.17 24.32
N ASP A 839 19.86 12.48 24.48
CA ASP A 839 19.10 13.53 23.77
C ASP A 839 19.60 13.76 22.32
N ASP A 840 20.83 13.34 22.01
CA ASP A 840 21.52 13.57 20.72
C ASP A 840 21.76 12.28 19.90
N ILE A 841 21.60 11.09 20.50
CA ILE A 841 21.79 9.78 19.84
C ILE A 841 20.67 8.82 20.26
N GLU A 842 20.10 8.10 19.29
CA GLU A 842 19.11 7.06 19.53
C GLU A 842 19.78 5.78 20.04
N PHE A 843 19.72 5.51 21.34
CA PHE A 843 20.05 4.20 21.91
C PHE A 843 18.83 3.28 21.80
N ASN A 844 18.95 2.17 21.07
CA ASN A 844 17.91 1.14 21.04
C ASN A 844 18.14 0.10 22.14
N TYR A 845 19.39 -0.29 22.36
CA TYR A 845 19.75 -1.42 23.22
C TYR A 845 20.99 -1.15 24.08
N ILE A 846 20.96 -1.57 25.34
CA ILE A 846 22.16 -1.82 26.15
C ILE A 846 22.37 -3.34 26.21
N ALA A 847 23.50 -3.80 25.69
CA ALA A 847 23.92 -5.20 25.71
C ALA A 847 24.86 -5.45 26.90
N VAL A 848 24.36 -6.14 27.91
CA VAL A 848 25.06 -6.46 29.16
C VAL A 848 26.03 -7.62 28.93
N GLY A 849 27.26 -7.28 28.56
CA GLY A 849 28.30 -8.25 28.23
C GLY A 849 28.19 -8.82 26.81
N ASN A 850 29.30 -9.37 26.34
CA ASN A 850 29.43 -10.05 25.06
C ASN A 850 30.01 -11.46 25.26
N GLU A 851 29.21 -12.47 24.92
CA GLU A 851 29.58 -13.89 24.93
C GLU A 851 30.02 -14.49 26.28
N VAL A 852 29.69 -13.82 27.40
CA VAL A 852 30.03 -14.24 28.78
C VAL A 852 29.16 -15.35 29.38
N ILE A 853 28.14 -15.82 28.65
CA ILE A 853 27.26 -16.93 29.05
C ILE A 853 27.37 -18.01 27.96
N PRO A 854 27.85 -19.24 28.26
CA PRO A 854 28.42 -19.71 29.53
C PRO A 854 29.77 -19.04 29.87
N GLY A 855 30.19 -19.15 31.13
CA GLY A 855 31.42 -18.53 31.65
C GLY A 855 31.25 -17.92 33.05
N GLU A 856 32.38 -17.72 33.75
CA GLU A 856 32.41 -17.21 35.13
C GLU A 856 31.70 -15.84 35.27
N LEU A 857 31.92 -14.95 34.30
CA LEU A 857 31.32 -13.61 34.24
C LEU A 857 29.80 -13.62 33.97
N GLY A 858 29.26 -14.71 33.41
CA GLY A 858 27.84 -14.84 33.09
C GLY A 858 26.92 -14.74 34.31
N SER A 859 27.45 -15.06 35.50
CA SER A 859 26.74 -14.93 36.78
C SER A 859 26.37 -13.48 37.14
N TYR A 860 27.14 -12.50 36.66
CA TYR A 860 26.91 -11.07 36.94
C TYR A 860 25.86 -10.43 36.01
N VAL A 861 25.71 -10.94 34.79
CA VAL A 861 24.85 -10.37 33.73
C VAL A 861 23.42 -10.16 34.22
N TRP A 862 22.83 -11.16 34.86
CA TRP A 862 21.46 -11.09 35.37
C TRP A 862 21.27 -9.91 36.34
N GLN A 863 22.18 -9.73 37.31
CA GLN A 863 22.08 -8.68 38.31
C GLN A 863 22.21 -7.28 37.70
N VAL A 864 23.15 -7.11 36.76
CA VAL A 864 23.36 -5.86 36.02
C VAL A 864 22.16 -5.53 35.12
N MET A 865 21.55 -6.53 34.47
CA MET A 865 20.33 -6.33 33.68
C MET A 865 19.15 -5.83 34.53
N GLN A 866 18.99 -6.35 35.77
CA GLN A 866 17.95 -5.88 36.69
C GLN A 866 18.18 -4.42 37.11
N TYR A 867 19.42 -4.05 37.46
CA TYR A 867 19.74 -2.69 37.88
C TYR A 867 19.58 -1.66 36.74
N LEU A 868 20.01 -2.00 35.51
CA LEU A 868 19.83 -1.12 34.35
C LEU A 868 18.35 -0.86 34.04
N GLN A 869 17.51 -1.89 34.18
CA GLN A 869 16.07 -1.73 33.96
C GLN A 869 15.44 -0.80 35.01
N HIS A 870 15.87 -0.89 36.28
CA HIS A 870 15.45 0.06 37.31
C HIS A 870 15.85 1.50 36.94
N THR A 871 17.10 1.74 36.51
CA THR A 871 17.56 3.06 36.06
C THR A 871 16.73 3.59 34.87
N ILE A 872 16.44 2.73 33.89
CA ILE A 872 15.64 3.07 32.69
C ILE A 872 14.19 3.38 33.05
N ASP A 873 13.60 2.61 33.96
CA ASP A 873 12.23 2.80 34.45
C ASP A 873 12.11 4.10 35.27
N GLU A 874 13.11 4.43 36.10
CA GLU A 874 13.16 5.67 36.90
C GLU A 874 13.26 6.92 36.02
N TYR A 875 14.14 6.93 35.02
CA TYR A 875 14.24 8.03 34.05
C TYR A 875 13.17 8.01 32.94
N HIS A 876 12.31 6.98 32.92
CA HIS A 876 11.24 6.78 31.95
C HIS A 876 11.69 6.64 30.48
N TYR A 877 12.89 6.11 30.22
CA TYR A 877 13.43 5.90 28.87
C TYR A 877 12.83 4.67 28.16
N GLN A 878 11.50 4.64 27.99
CA GLN A 878 10.72 3.47 27.54
C GLN A 878 11.12 2.86 26.18
N SER A 879 11.82 3.61 25.33
CA SER A 879 12.35 3.15 24.04
C SER A 879 13.68 2.37 24.14
N LEU A 880 14.41 2.52 25.25
CA LEU A 880 15.69 1.87 25.49
C LEU A 880 15.47 0.49 26.12
N LYS A 881 16.04 -0.56 25.52
CA LYS A 881 15.87 -1.94 25.99
C LYS A 881 17.18 -2.54 26.54
N VAL A 882 17.06 -3.30 27.62
CA VAL A 882 18.17 -4.06 28.20
C VAL A 882 18.17 -5.50 27.67
N THR A 883 19.35 -5.99 27.27
CA THR A 883 19.55 -7.35 26.71
C THR A 883 20.96 -7.87 27.03
N THR A 884 21.30 -9.08 26.58
CA THR A 884 22.64 -9.68 26.65
C THR A 884 22.92 -10.44 25.35
N VAL A 885 24.20 -10.65 25.02
CA VAL A 885 24.66 -11.28 23.77
C VAL A 885 25.22 -12.67 24.03
N LEU A 886 24.64 -13.70 23.40
CA LEU A 886 25.09 -15.09 23.51
C LEU A 886 25.92 -15.57 22.30
N PRO A 887 26.95 -16.41 22.53
CA PRO A 887 27.64 -17.14 21.47
C PRO A 887 26.84 -18.37 21.07
N ALA A 888 27.06 -18.91 19.86
CA ALA A 888 26.48 -20.20 19.45
C ALA A 888 26.81 -21.36 20.40
N THR A 889 27.91 -21.28 21.17
CA THR A 889 28.31 -22.25 22.21
C THR A 889 27.43 -22.23 23.46
N ALA A 890 26.52 -21.25 23.61
CA ALA A 890 25.49 -21.29 24.64
C ALA A 890 24.43 -22.37 24.40
N LEU A 891 24.34 -22.94 23.19
CA LEU A 891 23.50 -24.09 22.89
C LEU A 891 24.23 -25.40 23.23
N GLY A 892 23.71 -26.15 24.20
CA GLY A 892 24.15 -27.51 24.51
C GLY A 892 23.55 -28.57 23.58
N VAL A 893 22.37 -28.27 23.03
CA VAL A 893 21.76 -29.01 21.93
C VAL A 893 21.38 -27.99 20.86
N SER A 894 21.77 -28.23 19.61
CA SER A 894 21.44 -27.39 18.45
C SER A 894 20.99 -28.19 17.21
N TYR A 895 21.02 -29.52 17.28
CA TYR A 895 20.63 -30.41 16.20
C TYR A 895 19.64 -31.49 16.67
N PRO A 896 18.49 -31.66 16.00
CA PRO A 896 17.90 -30.71 15.05
C PRO A 896 17.50 -29.39 15.75
N PRO A 897 17.24 -28.29 15.02
CA PRO A 897 16.90 -26.99 15.61
C PRO A 897 15.73 -27.02 16.61
N SER A 898 14.69 -27.81 16.36
CA SER A 898 13.58 -28.04 17.30
C SER A 898 14.02 -28.63 18.65
N ALA A 899 15.09 -29.43 18.66
CA ALA A 899 15.71 -29.94 19.88
C ALA A 899 16.52 -28.87 20.64
N GLY A 900 16.79 -27.71 20.02
CA GLY A 900 17.57 -26.59 20.53
C GLY A 900 17.38 -26.30 22.03
N GLN A 901 18.47 -26.30 22.80
CA GLN A 901 18.47 -26.13 24.26
C GLN A 901 19.79 -25.51 24.71
N PHE A 902 19.74 -24.59 25.68
CA PHE A 902 20.93 -24.02 26.30
C PHE A 902 21.80 -25.09 26.98
N SER A 903 23.11 -24.85 27.05
CA SER A 903 24.07 -25.70 27.74
C SER A 903 23.76 -25.77 29.23
N GLY A 904 24.21 -26.81 29.94
CA GLY A 904 23.91 -26.98 31.36
C GLY A 904 24.39 -25.80 32.24
N GLU A 905 25.41 -25.09 31.80
CA GLU A 905 25.96 -23.89 32.44
C GLU A 905 25.14 -22.63 32.09
N ALA A 906 24.79 -22.43 30.81
CA ALA A 906 23.98 -21.29 30.39
C ALA A 906 22.52 -21.39 30.88
N ALA A 907 21.94 -22.60 30.91
CA ALA A 907 20.52 -22.83 31.19
C ALA A 907 20.07 -22.30 32.57
N GLY A 908 20.94 -22.34 33.57
CA GLY A 908 20.65 -21.81 34.91
C GLY A 908 20.46 -20.28 34.92
N ILE A 909 21.27 -19.56 34.13
CA ILE A 909 21.22 -18.10 33.99
C ILE A 909 20.07 -17.70 33.04
N MET A 910 19.92 -18.41 31.93
CA MET A 910 18.86 -18.15 30.95
C MET A 910 17.45 -18.41 31.47
N ALA A 911 17.28 -19.27 32.50
CA ALA A 911 16.01 -19.44 33.21
C ALA A 911 15.55 -18.19 33.98
N SER A 912 16.44 -17.22 34.26
CA SER A 912 16.07 -15.89 34.78
C SER A 912 15.98 -14.84 33.67
N ILE A 913 16.91 -14.86 32.71
CA ILE A 913 16.97 -13.88 31.63
C ILE A 913 15.80 -14.01 30.64
N CYS A 914 15.44 -15.22 30.18
CA CYS A 914 14.39 -15.38 29.16
C CYS A 914 13.00 -14.88 29.64
N PRO A 915 12.51 -15.20 30.85
CA PRO A 915 11.23 -14.66 31.33
C PRO A 915 11.25 -13.14 31.55
N PHE A 916 12.38 -12.58 31.96
CA PHE A 916 12.56 -11.12 32.10
C PHE A 916 12.47 -10.41 30.74
N LEU A 917 13.19 -10.91 29.73
CA LEU A 917 13.12 -10.37 28.37
C LEU A 917 11.68 -10.45 27.81
N ASN A 918 10.97 -11.56 28.06
CA ASN A 918 9.58 -11.74 27.65
C ASN A 918 8.62 -10.76 28.34
N TYR A 919 8.89 -10.42 29.61
CA TYR A 919 8.10 -9.45 30.36
C TYR A 919 8.36 -8.00 29.92
N GLN A 920 9.62 -7.64 29.65
CA GLN A 920 10.01 -6.29 29.24
C GLN A 920 9.78 -6.00 27.75
N GLY A 921 9.45 -7.01 26.94
CA GLY A 921 9.42 -6.89 25.48
C GLY A 921 10.79 -6.56 24.90
N SER A 922 11.86 -7.06 25.52
CA SER A 922 13.24 -6.96 25.04
C SER A 922 13.61 -8.20 24.23
N PRO A 923 14.39 -8.08 23.14
CA PRO A 923 14.92 -9.24 22.45
C PRO A 923 16.10 -9.87 23.21
N LEU A 924 16.45 -11.11 22.86
CA LEU A 924 17.76 -11.68 23.15
C LEU A 924 18.70 -11.43 21.96
N MET A 925 19.94 -11.05 22.22
CA MET A 925 20.96 -10.90 21.19
C MET A 925 21.78 -12.18 21.04
N ILE A 926 22.09 -12.57 19.80
CA ILE A 926 22.91 -13.76 19.49
C ILE A 926 23.93 -13.48 18.39
N ASN A 927 25.13 -14.05 18.55
CA ASN A 927 26.18 -14.02 17.54
C ASN A 927 26.14 -15.30 16.72
N VAL A 928 25.96 -15.18 15.39
CA VAL A 928 25.66 -16.30 14.49
C VAL A 928 26.66 -16.34 13.34
N TYR A 929 27.63 -17.25 13.45
CA TYR A 929 28.74 -17.41 12.50
C TYR A 929 28.75 -18.81 11.87
N PRO A 930 28.03 -19.04 10.74
CA PRO A 930 28.13 -20.28 9.97
C PRO A 930 29.55 -20.62 9.50
N TYR A 931 30.42 -19.61 9.37
CA TYR A 931 31.84 -19.75 9.08
C TYR A 931 32.55 -20.72 10.04
N PHE A 932 32.48 -20.52 11.36
CA PHE A 932 33.24 -21.35 12.32
C PHE A 932 32.76 -22.81 12.32
N ALA A 933 31.45 -23.03 12.13
CA ALA A 933 30.88 -24.37 11.97
C ALA A 933 31.37 -25.04 10.68
N TYR A 934 31.38 -24.31 9.56
CA TYR A 934 31.91 -24.79 8.27
C TYR A 934 33.41 -25.10 8.36
N ALA A 935 34.25 -24.15 8.80
CA ALA A 935 35.70 -24.30 8.86
C ALA A 935 36.15 -25.42 9.81
N SER A 936 35.41 -25.66 10.91
CA SER A 936 35.72 -26.76 11.83
C SER A 936 35.24 -28.14 11.36
N LYS A 937 34.26 -28.21 10.43
CA LYS A 937 33.62 -29.46 9.97
C LYS A 937 33.22 -29.45 8.49
N ALA A 938 34.11 -29.03 7.60
CA ALA A 938 33.82 -28.92 6.16
C ALA A 938 33.51 -30.27 5.46
N SER A 939 33.77 -31.41 6.11
CA SER A 939 33.31 -32.74 5.67
C SER A 939 31.82 -32.97 5.92
N ASP A 940 31.26 -32.34 6.95
CA ASP A 940 29.93 -32.60 7.49
C ASP A 940 28.96 -31.48 7.10
N ILE A 941 29.45 -30.25 6.95
CA ILE A 941 28.69 -29.04 6.63
C ILE A 941 29.08 -28.54 5.24
N PRO A 942 28.19 -28.61 4.24
CA PRO A 942 28.44 -28.07 2.91
C PRO A 942 28.53 -26.53 2.87
N LEU A 943 29.36 -26.02 1.96
CA LEU A 943 29.56 -24.58 1.75
C LEU A 943 28.27 -23.86 1.29
N ASP A 944 27.45 -24.51 0.46
CA ASP A 944 26.20 -23.93 -0.06
C ASP A 944 25.14 -23.77 1.04
N TYR A 945 25.10 -24.71 1.98
CA TYR A 945 24.32 -24.61 3.22
C TYR A 945 24.88 -23.53 4.17
N ALA A 946 26.20 -23.35 4.25
CA ALA A 946 26.81 -22.30 5.05
C ALA A 946 26.63 -20.88 4.47
N GLN A 947 26.46 -20.73 3.15
CA GLN A 947 26.42 -19.44 2.44
C GLN A 947 25.05 -19.07 1.82
N PHE A 948 23.95 -19.71 2.22
CA PHE A 948 22.60 -19.45 1.69
C PHE A 948 22.42 -19.72 0.18
N THR A 949 23.23 -20.60 -0.42
CA THR A 949 23.17 -20.92 -1.87
C THR A 949 22.66 -22.32 -2.19
N ALA A 950 22.35 -23.15 -1.18
CA ALA A 950 21.77 -24.48 -1.40
C ALA A 950 20.37 -24.40 -2.05
N THR A 951 20.19 -25.11 -3.17
CA THR A 951 18.94 -25.09 -3.96
C THR A 951 17.90 -26.13 -3.53
N LYS A 952 18.10 -26.74 -2.36
CA LYS A 952 17.26 -27.78 -1.75
C LYS A 952 17.47 -27.71 -0.22
N PRO A 953 16.51 -28.16 0.61
CA PRO A 953 16.76 -28.21 2.05
C PRO A 953 17.87 -29.23 2.33
N TRP A 954 18.81 -28.85 3.19
CA TRP A 954 19.89 -29.73 3.65
C TRP A 954 19.46 -30.51 4.90
N LEU A 955 18.73 -29.86 5.80
CA LEU A 955 18.15 -30.46 7.00
C LEU A 955 16.62 -30.34 6.99
N GLN A 956 15.97 -31.47 7.23
CA GLN A 956 14.54 -31.57 7.49
C GLN A 956 14.32 -31.87 8.98
N ASP A 957 13.53 -31.04 9.66
CA ASP A 957 13.26 -31.11 11.09
C ASP A 957 11.73 -31.13 11.30
N GLY A 958 11.16 -32.33 11.21
CA GLY A 958 9.72 -32.50 11.05
C GLY A 958 9.23 -31.77 9.80
N ASN A 959 8.39 -30.75 9.98
CA ASN A 959 7.87 -29.92 8.89
C ASN A 959 8.81 -28.76 8.52
N LEU A 960 9.80 -28.44 9.34
CA LEU A 960 10.73 -27.32 9.10
C LEU A 960 11.84 -27.75 8.13
N SER A 961 12.12 -26.89 7.15
CA SER A 961 12.97 -27.23 6.00
C SER A 961 14.09 -26.20 5.88
N TYR A 962 15.31 -26.54 6.31
CA TYR A 962 16.43 -25.60 6.39
C TYR A 962 17.30 -25.64 5.13
N TYR A 963 17.34 -24.52 4.43
CA TYR A 963 18.18 -24.29 3.24
C TYR A 963 19.53 -23.67 3.57
N ASN A 964 19.72 -23.17 4.80
CA ASN A 964 20.98 -22.60 5.26
C ASN A 964 21.20 -22.85 6.76
N LEU A 965 22.47 -22.81 7.18
CA LEU A 965 22.90 -23.07 8.55
C LEU A 965 22.58 -21.92 9.52
N PHE A 966 22.43 -20.70 8.99
CA PHE A 966 22.06 -19.52 9.77
C PHE A 966 20.65 -19.70 10.38
N ASP A 967 19.64 -19.97 9.55
CA ASP A 967 18.25 -20.26 9.97
C ASP A 967 18.20 -21.37 11.02
N ALA A 968 18.94 -22.45 10.79
CA ALA A 968 18.99 -23.59 11.70
C ALA A 968 19.61 -23.24 13.07
N THR A 969 20.56 -22.31 13.11
CA THR A 969 21.17 -21.84 14.37
C THR A 969 20.23 -20.89 15.10
N VAL A 970 19.60 -19.95 14.38
CA VAL A 970 18.61 -19.01 14.94
C VAL A 970 17.39 -19.77 15.49
N ASP A 971 16.90 -20.79 14.80
CA ASP A 971 15.76 -21.60 15.25
C ASP A 971 16.10 -22.56 16.39
N ALA A 972 17.38 -22.95 16.52
CA ALA A 972 17.88 -23.63 17.72
C ALA A 972 17.87 -22.69 18.94
N PHE A 973 18.23 -21.41 18.78
CA PHE A 973 18.07 -20.40 19.81
C PHE A 973 16.60 -20.17 20.17
N PHE A 974 15.70 -19.89 19.21
CA PHE A 974 14.26 -19.76 19.50
C PHE A 974 13.71 -20.98 20.27
N SER A 975 14.13 -22.20 19.90
CA SER A 975 13.70 -23.42 20.59
C SER A 975 14.29 -23.58 22.00
N ALA A 976 15.47 -23.01 22.27
CA ALA A 976 16.07 -22.96 23.60
C ALA A 976 15.39 -21.91 24.49
N ILE A 977 15.13 -20.72 23.94
CA ILE A 977 14.48 -19.58 24.59
C ILE A 977 13.04 -19.96 25.01
N GLU A 978 12.28 -20.62 24.13
CA GLU A 978 10.96 -21.19 24.44
C GLU A 978 11.01 -22.12 25.67
N LYS A 979 12.00 -23.01 25.73
CA LYS A 979 12.18 -23.98 26.83
C LYS A 979 12.65 -23.33 28.14
N SER A 980 13.28 -22.15 28.07
CA SER A 980 13.63 -21.31 29.21
C SER A 980 12.55 -20.28 29.58
N GLY A 981 11.34 -20.38 29.01
CA GLY A 981 10.19 -19.57 29.42
C GLY A 981 10.11 -18.18 28.78
N GLY A 982 10.73 -17.99 27.61
CA GLY A 982 10.60 -16.76 26.81
C GLY A 982 9.94 -16.98 25.43
N PRO A 983 8.73 -17.57 25.32
CA PRO A 983 8.14 -17.93 24.02
C PRO A 983 7.98 -16.76 23.03
N ASP A 984 7.78 -15.54 23.55
CA ASP A 984 7.55 -14.31 22.78
C ASP A 984 8.83 -13.45 22.62
N VAL A 985 9.96 -13.89 23.19
CA VAL A 985 11.24 -13.16 23.10
C VAL A 985 11.74 -13.16 21.66
N ALA A 986 11.78 -11.98 21.07
CA ALA A 986 12.38 -11.76 19.76
C ALA A 986 13.90 -11.99 19.79
N VAL A 987 14.49 -12.23 18.62
CA VAL A 987 15.93 -12.48 18.47
C VAL A 987 16.53 -11.41 17.55
N VAL A 988 17.63 -10.82 17.99
CA VAL A 988 18.48 -9.93 17.18
C VAL A 988 19.81 -10.64 16.92
N VAL A 989 20.21 -10.74 15.66
CA VAL A 989 21.55 -11.24 15.31
C VAL A 989 22.55 -10.10 15.47
N SER A 990 23.25 -10.09 16.59
CA SER A 990 24.12 -9.00 17.03
C SER A 990 25.50 -9.00 16.39
N GLU A 991 25.91 -10.13 15.80
CA GLU A 991 27.05 -10.29 14.89
C GLU A 991 26.76 -11.43 13.90
N SER A 992 27.13 -11.22 12.65
CA SER A 992 27.20 -12.26 11.62
C SER A 992 28.17 -11.83 10.52
N GLY A 993 29.06 -12.73 10.10
CA GLY A 993 30.13 -12.42 9.15
C GLY A 993 30.92 -13.64 8.69
N TRP A 994 31.88 -13.41 7.79
CA TRP A 994 32.79 -14.42 7.26
C TRP A 994 34.13 -13.74 6.93
N PRO A 995 35.28 -14.26 7.38
CA PRO A 995 36.56 -13.57 7.21
C PRO A 995 37.12 -13.72 5.80
N SER A 996 37.73 -12.64 5.31
CA SER A 996 38.20 -12.49 3.93
C SER A 996 39.63 -12.99 3.68
N ALA A 997 40.34 -13.38 4.74
CA ALA A 997 41.65 -14.02 4.73
C ALA A 997 41.90 -14.70 6.09
N GLY A 998 43.05 -15.36 6.27
CA GLY A 998 43.55 -15.83 7.56
C GLY A 998 43.30 -17.30 7.92
N ASN A 999 42.50 -18.06 7.14
CA ASN A 999 42.30 -19.50 7.33
C ASN A 999 42.26 -20.27 6.00
N GLY A 1000 43.24 -20.01 5.13
CA GLY A 1000 43.48 -20.76 3.90
C GLY A 1000 42.25 -20.86 2.98
N ASP A 1001 41.97 -22.08 2.50
CA ASP A 1001 40.88 -22.39 1.56
C ASP A 1001 39.45 -22.12 2.10
N PHE A 1002 39.31 -21.74 3.37
CA PHE A 1002 38.03 -21.35 3.99
C PHE A 1002 37.76 -19.83 3.93
N THR A 1003 38.74 -19.02 3.53
CA THR A 1003 38.70 -17.55 3.61
C THR A 1003 39.24 -16.87 2.35
N ASP A 1004 38.36 -16.22 1.60
CA ASP A 1004 38.73 -15.26 0.56
C ASP A 1004 37.66 -14.16 0.43
N THR A 1005 37.92 -13.15 -0.41
CA THR A 1005 37.02 -11.99 -0.60
C THR A 1005 35.74 -12.30 -1.38
N GLU A 1006 35.69 -13.39 -2.15
CA GLU A 1006 34.51 -13.85 -2.87
C GLU A 1006 33.59 -14.67 -1.95
N LEU A 1007 34.15 -15.57 -1.13
CA LEU A 1007 33.45 -16.29 -0.06
C LEU A 1007 32.85 -15.31 0.96
N ALA A 1008 33.67 -14.41 1.51
CA ALA A 1008 33.24 -13.42 2.49
C ALA A 1008 32.15 -12.50 1.92
N GLY A 1009 32.37 -11.95 0.73
CA GLY A 1009 31.37 -11.13 0.05
C GLY A 1009 30.09 -11.88 -0.31
N THR A 1010 30.16 -13.17 -0.63
CA THR A 1010 28.98 -13.99 -0.94
C THR A 1010 28.16 -14.25 0.31
N TYR A 1011 28.80 -14.62 1.42
CA TYR A 1011 28.12 -14.76 2.71
C TYR A 1011 27.44 -13.44 3.12
N VAL A 1012 28.19 -12.34 3.20
CA VAL A 1012 27.67 -11.05 3.68
C VAL A 1012 26.54 -10.51 2.80
N ARG A 1013 26.68 -10.53 1.45
CA ARG A 1013 25.60 -10.11 0.54
C ARG A 1013 24.35 -10.99 0.65
N ASN A 1014 24.48 -12.26 1.02
CA ASN A 1014 23.34 -13.15 1.19
C ASN A 1014 22.67 -12.98 2.55
N PHE A 1015 23.44 -12.79 3.63
CA PHE A 1015 22.94 -12.42 4.96
C PHE A 1015 22.18 -11.09 4.92
N VAL A 1016 22.77 -10.03 4.35
CA VAL A 1016 22.10 -8.71 4.21
C VAL A 1016 20.81 -8.86 3.40
N ARG A 1017 20.79 -9.65 2.33
CA ARG A 1017 19.56 -9.90 1.54
C ARG A 1017 18.52 -10.68 2.31
N HIS A 1018 18.91 -11.71 3.07
CA HIS A 1018 17.99 -12.49 3.90
C HIS A 1018 17.29 -11.58 4.92
N ILE A 1019 18.06 -10.84 5.72
CA ILE A 1019 17.54 -9.89 6.72
C ILE A 1019 16.63 -8.84 6.07
N THR A 1020 17.13 -8.10 5.08
CA THR A 1020 16.36 -7.01 4.44
C THR A 1020 15.18 -7.48 3.58
N SER A 1021 15.05 -8.79 3.32
CA SER A 1021 13.86 -9.36 2.66
C SER A 1021 12.71 -9.70 3.62
N ASN A 1022 12.94 -9.64 4.94
CA ASN A 1022 11.95 -9.94 6.00
C ASN A 1022 11.22 -11.29 5.81
N VAL A 1023 11.94 -12.31 5.34
CA VAL A 1023 11.39 -13.67 5.18
C VAL A 1023 11.29 -14.45 6.50
N GLY A 1024 12.03 -14.04 7.53
CA GLY A 1024 12.18 -14.79 8.78
C GLY A 1024 12.84 -16.14 8.59
N THR A 1025 12.76 -16.99 9.61
CA THR A 1025 13.28 -18.37 9.61
C THR A 1025 12.14 -19.40 9.46
N PRO A 1026 12.43 -20.68 9.17
CA PRO A 1026 11.40 -21.72 9.09
C PRO A 1026 10.48 -21.85 10.33
N LYS A 1027 11.00 -21.66 11.55
CA LYS A 1027 10.22 -21.67 12.80
C LYS A 1027 9.49 -20.35 13.09
N ARG A 1028 9.92 -19.24 12.50
CA ARG A 1028 9.33 -17.89 12.64
C ARG A 1028 9.20 -17.20 11.26
N PRO A 1029 8.39 -17.74 10.33
CA PRO A 1029 8.30 -17.22 8.97
C PRO A 1029 7.63 -15.85 8.94
N GLY A 1030 8.20 -14.92 8.18
CA GLY A 1030 7.76 -13.52 8.09
C GLY A 1030 8.03 -12.67 9.34
N ALA A 1031 8.67 -13.23 10.38
CA ALA A 1031 9.08 -12.46 11.55
C ALA A 1031 10.25 -11.53 11.21
N TYR A 1032 10.22 -10.33 11.78
CA TYR A 1032 11.34 -9.40 11.72
C TYR A 1032 12.49 -9.92 12.56
N ILE A 1033 13.67 -10.03 11.96
CA ILE A 1033 14.93 -10.40 12.62
C ILE A 1033 15.91 -9.29 12.26
N GLU A 1034 16.25 -8.46 13.25
CA GLU A 1034 17.28 -7.43 13.09
C GLU A 1034 18.66 -8.10 13.04
N GLY A 1035 19.53 -7.62 12.15
CA GLY A 1035 20.85 -8.20 11.91
C GLY A 1035 21.96 -7.16 11.83
N PHE A 1036 23.13 -7.51 12.38
CA PHE A 1036 24.34 -6.71 12.34
C PHE A 1036 25.46 -7.45 11.61
N VAL A 1037 26.08 -6.80 10.62
CA VAL A 1037 27.24 -7.33 9.89
C VAL A 1037 28.51 -7.13 10.71
N PHE A 1038 29.19 -8.22 11.06
CA PHE A 1038 30.53 -8.20 11.62
C PHE A 1038 31.57 -8.29 10.48
N ALA A 1039 32.38 -7.27 10.21
CA ALA A 1039 32.48 -5.95 10.87
C ALA A 1039 32.70 -4.80 9.86
N MET A 1040 32.69 -3.56 10.32
CA MET A 1040 32.92 -2.38 9.47
C MET A 1040 34.33 -2.39 8.84
N PHE A 1041 35.36 -2.75 9.61
CA PHE A 1041 36.77 -2.67 9.21
C PHE A 1041 37.56 -3.95 9.53
N ASN A 1042 38.65 -4.17 8.79
CA ASN A 1042 39.70 -5.13 9.19
C ASN A 1042 40.46 -4.57 10.41
N GLU A 1043 40.40 -5.28 11.54
CA GLU A 1043 40.91 -4.85 12.84
C GLU A 1043 42.32 -5.44 13.11
N ASN A 1044 43.39 -4.72 12.75
CA ASN A 1044 44.75 -5.28 12.74
C ASN A 1044 45.37 -5.60 14.12
N GLN A 1045 44.68 -5.33 15.23
CA GLN A 1045 45.11 -5.72 16.58
C GLN A 1045 44.30 -6.88 17.17
N LYS A 1046 43.36 -7.46 16.41
CA LYS A 1046 42.73 -8.75 16.74
C LYS A 1046 43.79 -9.88 16.82
N PRO A 1047 43.57 -10.93 17.64
CA PRO A 1047 44.63 -11.88 18.03
C PRO A 1047 44.97 -12.95 16.98
N SER A 1048 44.09 -13.25 16.02
CA SER A 1048 44.33 -14.21 14.94
C SER A 1048 44.14 -13.57 13.57
N GLU A 1049 44.77 -14.13 12.53
CA GLU A 1049 44.74 -13.57 11.17
C GLU A 1049 43.31 -13.58 10.57
N GLU A 1050 42.48 -14.57 10.92
CA GLU A 1050 41.07 -14.61 10.51
C GLU A 1050 40.25 -13.49 11.17
N GLU A 1051 40.42 -13.28 12.48
CA GLU A 1051 39.73 -12.22 13.24
C GLU A 1051 40.08 -10.81 12.72
N GLN A 1052 41.31 -10.61 12.23
CA GLN A 1052 41.74 -9.35 11.62
C GLN A 1052 41.04 -9.04 10.28
N ASN A 1053 40.33 -9.99 9.66
CA ASN A 1053 39.87 -9.91 8.26
C ASN A 1053 38.35 -10.04 8.04
N PHE A 1054 37.52 -9.83 9.06
CA PHE A 1054 36.05 -9.76 8.96
C PHE A 1054 35.50 -8.44 8.36
N GLY A 1055 36.34 -7.47 8.05
CA GLY A 1055 35.90 -6.14 7.60
C GLY A 1055 35.27 -6.12 6.22
N ILE A 1056 34.16 -5.37 6.08
CA ILE A 1056 33.63 -5.00 4.76
C ILE A 1056 34.43 -3.85 4.11
N PHE A 1057 35.14 -3.03 4.91
CA PHE A 1057 36.11 -2.03 4.44
C PHE A 1057 37.54 -2.29 4.96
N TYR A 1058 38.52 -1.96 4.13
CA TYR A 1058 39.88 -1.72 4.62
C TYR A 1058 39.92 -0.42 5.43
N PRO A 1059 40.87 -0.24 6.36
CA PRO A 1059 41.05 1.01 7.13
C PRO A 1059 41.21 2.28 6.26
N ASN A 1060 41.69 2.12 5.02
CA ASN A 1060 41.75 3.20 4.01
C ASN A 1060 40.40 3.55 3.35
N LYS A 1061 39.27 3.05 3.91
CA LYS A 1061 37.88 3.26 3.47
C LYS A 1061 37.53 2.71 2.08
N LYS A 1062 38.38 1.87 1.46
CA LYS A 1062 38.02 1.08 0.28
C LYS A 1062 37.28 -0.20 0.71
N PRO A 1063 36.24 -0.64 -0.01
CA PRO A 1063 35.61 -1.93 0.28
C PRO A 1063 36.60 -3.08 0.07
N VAL A 1064 36.52 -4.08 0.94
CA VAL A 1064 37.22 -5.38 0.75
C VAL A 1064 36.50 -6.17 -0.35
N TYR A 1065 35.17 -6.10 -0.36
CA TYR A 1065 34.25 -6.61 -1.38
C TYR A 1065 32.98 -5.73 -1.40
N PRO A 1066 32.24 -5.63 -2.52
CA PRO A 1066 31.00 -4.86 -2.57
C PRO A 1066 29.88 -5.54 -1.76
N VAL A 1067 29.11 -4.74 -1.03
CA VAL A 1067 27.97 -5.17 -0.17
C VAL A 1067 26.72 -4.33 -0.45
N PHE A 1068 26.84 -3.01 -0.34
CA PHE A 1068 25.78 -2.01 -0.57
C PHE A 1068 25.84 -1.41 -1.99
#